data_AF-A0A6V7S6A5-F1
#
_entry.id   AF-A0A6V7S6A5-F1
#
_cell.length_a   1.000
_cell.length_b   1.000
_cell.length_c   1.000
_cell.angle_alpha   90.00
_cell.angle_beta   90.00
_cell.angle_gamma   90.00
#
_symmetry.space_group_name_H-M   'P 1'
#
loop_
_entity.id
_entity.type
_entity.pdbx_description
1 polymer ?
#
loop_
_entity_poly.entity_id
_entity_poly.type
_entity_poly.pdbx_seq_one_letter_code
_entity_poly.pdbx_strand_id
1 'polypeptide(L)'
;MKTEVFLISLKAAKNNIFQVQKRFAYYRFHKRVGKGSWSRYIERYQLPRSIENTQRLIFNYEATFSEKKISSSWQWMLPKKLAQATTSDEVLNVWVYYRHKRKKAYHYMKVLKRLVDVGMCSSSDWRFKLISSRIENKINTFLNLPRICYYYGKLKATAQLENMTKMLNNRLYIYLPYQLILILRGFSICKLQDKYLFNKIRDLLRPHIKTITFSQLTQIIECYASCLIHDYLFFNELTQEIAYRISLCNSENHNQFESFDNPHFDNKNDKNYESNNNEENEQLIISENDDYIDSDRDKALLHALTSENSLLKYKQEHLNYYPNIKNLIDIAYYFSVLKFQNYPFFDYISMHAIHMLKNEENCLNPHLIEKIVQSFYSLKINDIKLFEHILKHIELYLYDYPPSVLCAIGYYLSLILPCQYSEIFKIFKKMLLHVESHINILDMDSLTKLSSFVSKTFTDKESAKRILLNINEQIKTIDRDFNAQGDSSVEFKRNKSDIYDVPKLIEVLSLHNCIDEGSLNILCKHAHNNIKYFEPCDFNRIARALNNIKKNLNLCDEKIINAISRHVIKQHDLFNVIDYHQTVNSLLQIGTMKDIYKIYLVKHHNNIPFYGFNELTINFEIPNESQKPIYRYKNGTIFFSNKKIKQQYPLYKSIDD
;
A
#
# COMPACT_ATOMS: atom_id res chain seq x y z
N MET A 1 -2.54 96.13 19.80
CA MET A 1 -3.69 96.13 20.72
C MET A 1 -4.74 95.17 20.20
N LYS A 2 -5.11 94.19 21.04
CA LYS A 2 -6.27 93.27 21.00
C LYS A 2 -6.44 92.31 19.79
N THR A 3 -6.05 91.06 20.04
CA THR A 3 -6.58 89.83 19.44
C THR A 3 -7.93 89.46 20.06
N GLU A 4 -8.89 89.00 19.25
CA GLU A 4 -9.94 88.00 19.52
C GLU A 4 -10.79 87.85 18.23
N VAL A 5 -10.55 86.84 17.39
CA VAL A 5 -11.21 85.52 17.34
C VAL A 5 -12.74 85.60 17.24
N PHE A 6 -13.29 85.31 16.05
CA PHE A 6 -14.51 84.51 15.89
C PHE A 6 -14.44 83.69 14.61
N LEU A 7 -14.34 82.36 14.79
CA LEU A 7 -14.25 81.33 13.76
C LEU A 7 -15.61 81.14 13.08
N ILE A 8 -15.61 81.31 11.75
CA ILE A 8 -16.75 81.07 10.86
C ILE A 8 -16.99 79.56 10.75
N SER A 9 -18.21 79.13 11.10
CA SER A 9 -18.64 77.74 11.09
C SER A 9 -18.75 77.19 9.66
N LEU A 10 -17.84 76.30 9.28
CA LEU A 10 -17.97 75.51 8.05
C LEU A 10 -18.94 74.35 8.28
N LYS A 11 -20.12 74.45 7.62
CA LYS A 11 -21.09 73.37 7.44
C LYS A 11 -20.44 72.18 6.73
N ALA A 12 -20.08 71.15 7.49
CA ALA A 12 -19.85 69.80 6.96
C ALA A 12 -21.11 68.96 7.18
N ALA A 13 -21.84 68.70 6.10
CA ALA A 13 -22.96 67.77 6.06
C ALA A 13 -22.45 66.34 6.37
N LYS A 14 -22.80 65.82 7.54
CA LYS A 14 -22.65 64.41 7.90
C LYS A 14 -23.60 63.55 7.08
N ASN A 15 -23.19 63.16 5.88
CA ASN A 15 -23.80 62.01 5.20
C ASN A 15 -23.09 60.73 5.66
N ASN A 16 -23.46 60.27 6.85
CA ASN A 16 -23.25 58.90 7.31
C ASN A 16 -24.57 58.41 7.93
N ILE A 17 -25.46 57.90 7.09
CA ILE A 17 -26.61 57.11 7.52
C ILE A 17 -26.61 55.83 6.68
N PHE A 18 -25.71 54.90 7.00
CA PHE A 18 -26.07 53.50 6.82
C PHE A 18 -27.20 53.23 7.81
N GLN A 19 -28.43 53.25 7.29
CA GLN A 19 -29.61 52.76 8.01
C GLN A 19 -29.33 51.31 8.38
N VAL A 20 -28.87 51.08 9.61
CA VAL A 20 -29.05 49.80 10.27
C VAL A 20 -30.56 49.66 10.44
N GLN A 21 -31.21 49.00 9.47
CA GLN A 21 -32.56 48.48 9.68
C GLN A 21 -32.49 47.58 10.90
N LYS A 22 -32.83 48.14 12.08
CA LYS A 22 -33.23 47.37 13.24
C LYS A 22 -34.46 46.59 12.80
N ARG A 23 -34.24 45.35 12.34
CA ARG A 23 -35.32 44.37 12.20
C ARG A 23 -35.91 44.22 13.59
N PHE A 24 -37.04 44.86 13.84
CA PHE A 24 -37.85 44.61 15.02
C PHE A 24 -38.29 43.15 14.93
N ALA A 25 -37.63 42.28 15.70
CA ALA A 25 -38.13 40.95 15.95
C ALA A 25 -39.38 41.12 16.82
N TYR A 26 -40.55 40.77 16.26
CA TYR A 26 -41.80 40.77 17.01
C TYR A 26 -41.67 39.82 18.20
N TYR A 27 -41.65 40.40 19.39
CA TYR A 27 -41.73 39.72 20.67
C TYR A 27 -43.18 39.27 20.89
N ARG A 28 -43.42 37.97 21.02
CA ARG A 28 -44.65 37.46 21.63
C ARG A 28 -44.27 36.50 22.75
N PHE A 29 -44.87 36.74 23.91
CA PHE A 29 -44.70 36.08 25.21
C PHE A 29 -43.60 36.63 26.12
N HIS A 30 -43.98 37.67 26.87
CA HIS A 30 -43.55 37.79 28.26
C HIS A 30 -44.74 37.52 29.18
N LYS A 31 -44.71 36.39 29.87
CA LYS A 31 -45.17 36.32 31.26
C LYS A 31 -44.12 35.56 32.05
N ARG A 32 -43.77 36.10 33.22
CA ARG A 32 -42.96 35.38 34.23
C ARG A 32 -43.70 34.10 34.58
N VAL A 33 -43.05 32.95 34.44
CA VAL A 33 -43.56 31.67 34.94
C VAL A 33 -43.76 31.83 36.44
N GLY A 34 -45.01 31.78 36.94
CA GLY A 34 -45.26 31.72 38.38
C GLY A 34 -46.56 32.29 38.94
N LYS A 35 -47.38 33.08 38.23
CA LYS A 35 -48.66 33.58 38.78
C LYS A 35 -49.76 33.71 37.72
N GLY A 36 -50.75 32.82 37.77
CA GLY A 36 -51.99 32.89 37.00
C GLY A 36 -52.66 31.52 36.84
N SER A 37 -53.94 31.39 37.22
CA SER A 37 -54.69 30.14 37.02
C SER A 37 -54.98 29.93 35.53
N TRP A 38 -54.80 28.71 35.05
CA TRP A 38 -54.90 28.33 33.63
C TRP A 38 -56.32 27.96 33.20
N SER A 39 -57.34 28.18 34.03
CA SER A 39 -58.70 27.64 33.83
C SER A 39 -59.57 28.44 32.85
N ARG A 40 -59.08 29.53 32.23
CA ARG A 40 -59.89 30.36 31.31
C ARG A 40 -59.27 30.69 29.95
N TYR A 41 -58.16 30.05 29.56
CA TYR A 41 -57.60 30.23 28.21
C TYR A 41 -57.83 28.99 27.35
N ILE A 42 -58.87 29.04 26.51
CA ILE A 42 -58.97 28.21 25.30
C ILE A 42 -58.77 29.15 24.12
N GLU A 43 -57.51 29.45 23.79
CA GLU A 43 -57.19 30.04 22.49
C GLU A 43 -56.73 28.91 21.56
N ARG A 44 -57.47 28.72 20.47
CA ARG A 44 -57.10 27.83 19.36
C ARG A 44 -55.87 28.38 18.66
N TYR A 45 -54.68 28.11 19.21
CA TYR A 45 -53.42 28.38 18.54
C TYR A 45 -53.10 27.21 17.61
N GLN A 46 -53.30 27.39 16.29
CA GLN A 46 -52.69 26.51 15.30
C GLN A 46 -51.24 26.95 15.12
N LEU A 47 -50.30 26.11 15.57
CA LEU A 47 -48.86 26.36 15.41
C LEU A 47 -48.46 26.42 13.92
N PRO A 48 -47.93 27.54 13.42
CA PRO A 48 -47.23 27.53 12.14
C PRO A 48 -45.83 26.92 12.37
N ARG A 49 -45.67 25.63 12.03
CA ARG A 49 -44.39 24.88 12.12
C ARG A 49 -43.21 25.55 11.40
N SER A 50 -43.46 26.51 10.51
CA SER A 50 -42.45 27.22 9.72
C SER A 50 -41.73 28.36 10.46
N ILE A 51 -42.32 28.92 11.51
CA ILE A 51 -41.82 30.16 12.14
C ILE A 51 -40.81 29.86 13.27
N GLU A 52 -41.02 28.81 14.07
CA GLU A 52 -40.11 28.50 15.20
C GLU A 52 -38.71 28.06 14.73
N ASN A 53 -38.61 27.36 13.60
CA ASN A 53 -37.32 26.87 13.09
C ASN A 53 -36.49 27.94 12.37
N THR A 54 -37.09 29.10 12.03
CA THR A 54 -36.43 30.17 11.26
C THR A 54 -36.11 31.39 12.11
N GLN A 55 -36.73 31.55 13.28
CA GLN A 55 -36.41 32.64 14.18
C GLN A 55 -35.11 32.38 14.94
N ARG A 56 -34.15 33.29 14.79
CA ARG A 56 -32.92 33.27 15.56
C ARG A 56 -33.25 33.60 17.02
N LEU A 57 -33.15 32.62 17.91
CA LEU A 57 -33.21 32.85 19.35
C LEU A 57 -32.07 33.80 19.74
N ILE A 58 -32.42 35.03 20.07
CA ILE A 58 -31.51 36.03 20.62
C ILE A 58 -31.91 36.18 22.08
N PHE A 59 -31.06 35.68 22.97
CA PHE A 59 -31.24 35.85 24.41
C PHE A 59 -30.82 37.28 24.78
N ASN A 60 -31.72 38.04 25.41
CA ASN A 60 -31.45 39.40 25.87
C ASN A 60 -30.61 39.46 27.17
N TYR A 61 -30.19 38.31 27.71
CA TYR A 61 -29.40 38.22 28.92
C TYR A 61 -28.00 37.66 28.60
N GLU A 62 -26.97 38.26 29.20
CA GLU A 62 -25.63 37.69 29.18
C GLU A 62 -25.59 36.46 30.09
N ALA A 63 -25.03 35.36 29.59
CA ALA A 63 -24.85 34.16 30.39
C ALA A 63 -23.94 34.46 31.59
N THR A 64 -24.28 33.90 32.75
CA THR A 64 -23.44 34.01 33.95
C THR A 64 -22.05 33.43 33.68
N PHE A 65 -21.03 33.87 34.41
CA PHE A 65 -19.65 33.38 34.22
C PHE A 65 -19.57 31.84 34.31
N SER A 66 -20.30 31.24 35.25
CA SER A 66 -20.40 29.78 35.43
C SER A 66 -20.99 29.09 34.20
N GLU A 67 -22.13 29.56 33.68
CA GLU A 67 -22.76 29.01 32.47
C GLU A 67 -21.88 29.20 31.23
N LYS A 68 -21.23 30.36 31.10
CA LYS A 68 -20.28 30.63 30.02
C LYS A 68 -19.07 29.69 30.10
N LYS A 69 -18.52 29.47 31.29
CA LYS A 69 -17.43 28.52 31.54
C LYS A 69 -17.86 27.08 31.20
N ILE A 70 -19.04 26.64 31.65
CA ILE A 70 -19.61 25.32 31.33
C ILE A 70 -19.82 25.16 29.82
N SER A 71 -20.36 26.18 29.13
CA SER A 71 -20.55 26.15 27.68
C SER A 71 -19.24 26.06 26.89
N SER A 72 -18.13 26.57 27.46
CA SER A 72 -16.79 26.49 26.87
C SER A 72 -16.02 25.22 27.24
N SER A 73 -16.56 24.41 28.18
CA SER A 73 -15.84 23.28 28.76
C SER A 73 -15.44 22.20 27.78
N TRP A 74 -16.17 22.09 26.66
CA TRP A 74 -15.82 21.18 25.57
C TRP A 74 -14.40 21.43 25.03
N GLN A 75 -13.84 22.64 25.13
CA GLN A 75 -12.49 22.94 24.64
C GLN A 75 -11.41 22.08 25.31
N TRP A 76 -11.58 21.81 26.62
CA TRP A 76 -10.67 20.96 27.38
C TRP A 76 -11.22 19.55 27.61
N MET A 77 -12.54 19.37 27.74
CA MET A 77 -13.15 18.06 27.95
C MET A 77 -13.13 17.19 26.69
N LEU A 78 -13.28 17.76 25.49
CA LEU A 78 -13.24 16.98 24.25
C LEU A 78 -11.88 16.30 24.04
N PRO A 79 -10.73 17.00 24.12
CA PRO A 79 -9.42 16.33 24.04
C PRO A 79 -9.21 15.27 25.13
N LYS A 80 -9.67 15.52 26.36
CA LYS A 80 -9.54 14.57 27.47
C LYS A 80 -10.36 13.30 27.23
N LYS A 81 -11.64 13.43 26.89
CA LYS A 81 -12.51 12.28 26.61
C LYS A 81 -12.08 11.52 25.35
N LEU A 82 -11.54 12.20 24.34
CA LEU A 82 -10.95 11.53 23.17
C LEU A 82 -9.75 10.69 23.58
N ALA A 83 -8.85 11.23 24.42
CA ALA A 83 -7.69 10.48 24.89
C ALA A 83 -8.09 9.26 25.75
N GLN A 84 -9.19 9.35 26.51
CA GLN A 84 -9.71 8.26 27.33
C GLN A 84 -10.41 7.15 26.53
N ALA A 85 -11.01 7.47 25.38
CA ALA A 85 -11.76 6.51 24.59
C ALA A 85 -10.87 5.35 24.12
N THR A 86 -11.26 4.11 24.41
CA THR A 86 -10.48 2.91 24.10
C THR A 86 -10.94 2.21 22.83
N THR A 87 -12.15 2.51 22.35
CA THR A 87 -12.73 1.95 21.11
C THR A 87 -13.03 3.03 20.07
N SER A 88 -13.04 2.65 18.77
CA SER A 88 -13.30 3.60 17.68
C SER A 88 -14.71 4.20 17.77
N ASP A 89 -15.68 3.41 18.23
CA ASP A 89 -17.04 3.86 18.49
C ASP A 89 -17.13 4.90 19.61
N GLU A 90 -16.40 4.70 20.71
CA GLU A 90 -16.32 5.70 21.78
C GLU A 90 -15.72 7.01 21.28
N VAL A 91 -14.66 6.96 20.47
CA VAL A 91 -14.04 8.16 19.87
C VAL A 91 -15.06 8.94 19.04
N LEU A 92 -15.83 8.23 18.19
CA LEU A 92 -16.89 8.83 17.37
C LEU A 92 -18.05 9.36 18.22
N ASN A 93 -18.45 8.64 19.27
CA ASN A 93 -19.50 9.06 20.20
C ASN A 93 -19.09 10.32 20.98
N VAL A 94 -17.86 10.38 21.49
CA VAL A 94 -17.31 11.57 22.14
C VAL A 94 -17.31 12.76 21.18
N TRP A 95 -16.96 12.53 19.90
CA TRP A 95 -17.00 13.58 18.89
C TRP A 95 -18.40 14.13 18.63
N VAL A 96 -19.41 13.26 18.58
CA VAL A 96 -20.82 13.61 18.40
C VAL A 96 -21.40 14.28 19.65
N TYR A 97 -21.07 13.79 20.84
CA TYR A 97 -21.54 14.35 22.12
C TYR A 97 -21.18 15.84 22.24
N TYR A 98 -19.94 16.21 21.92
CA TYR A 98 -19.52 17.62 21.87
C TYR A 98 -19.74 18.25 20.49
N ARG A 99 -20.94 18.15 19.91
CA ARG A 99 -21.26 18.74 18.59
C ARG A 99 -21.32 20.27 18.68
N HIS A 100 -20.17 20.92 18.50
CA HIS A 100 -20.07 22.37 18.47
C HIS A 100 -19.67 22.90 17.08
N LYS A 101 -20.22 24.05 16.67
CA LYS A 101 -19.91 24.68 15.36
C LYS A 101 -18.49 25.29 15.32
N ARG A 102 -17.94 25.66 16.49
CA ARG A 102 -16.63 26.35 16.62
C ARG A 102 -15.40 25.43 16.78
N LYS A 103 -15.49 24.14 16.42
CA LYS A 103 -14.31 23.25 16.50
C LYS A 103 -13.19 23.75 15.58
N LYS A 104 -12.00 23.99 16.16
CA LYS A 104 -10.76 24.39 15.48
C LYS A 104 -10.10 23.20 14.76
N ALA A 105 -9.28 23.49 13.74
CA ALA A 105 -8.59 22.50 12.91
C ALA A 105 -7.86 21.40 13.72
N TYR A 106 -7.10 21.78 14.77
CA TYR A 106 -6.36 20.80 15.58
C TYR A 106 -7.25 19.75 16.27
N HIS A 107 -8.53 20.04 16.55
CA HIS A 107 -9.44 19.05 17.15
C HIS A 107 -9.71 17.90 16.18
N TYR A 108 -9.85 18.21 14.88
CA TYR A 108 -10.03 17.20 13.85
C TYR A 108 -8.79 16.31 13.74
N MET A 109 -7.60 16.90 13.79
CA MET A 109 -6.34 16.15 13.79
C MET A 109 -6.19 15.25 15.02
N LYS A 110 -6.60 15.71 16.21
CA LYS A 110 -6.59 14.88 17.44
C LYS A 110 -7.54 13.69 17.35
N VAL A 111 -8.73 13.88 16.78
CA VAL A 111 -9.70 12.79 16.59
C VAL A 111 -9.19 11.78 15.59
N LEU A 112 -8.68 12.23 14.43
CA LEU A 112 -8.10 11.32 13.43
C LEU A 112 -6.91 10.55 14.00
N LYS A 113 -6.01 11.25 14.73
CA LYS A 113 -4.91 10.59 15.42
C LYS A 113 -5.43 9.52 16.39
N ARG A 114 -6.42 9.85 17.23
CA ARG A 114 -6.95 8.89 18.20
C ARG A 114 -7.65 7.71 17.53
N LEU A 115 -8.41 7.95 16.46
CA LEU A 115 -8.99 6.87 15.67
C LEU A 115 -7.89 5.92 15.19
N VAL A 116 -6.80 6.45 14.63
CA VAL A 116 -5.65 5.65 14.21
C VAL A 116 -4.98 4.92 15.38
N ASP A 117 -4.83 5.57 16.54
CA ASP A 117 -4.20 4.97 17.73
C ASP A 117 -5.04 3.83 18.32
N VAL A 118 -6.37 3.91 18.20
CA VAL A 118 -7.32 2.91 18.72
C VAL A 118 -7.57 1.77 17.72
N GLY A 119 -7.47 2.02 16.41
CA GLY A 119 -7.56 0.99 15.37
C GLY A 119 -8.40 1.41 14.16
N MET A 120 -8.83 0.41 13.37
CA MET A 120 -9.58 0.66 12.14
C MET A 120 -10.97 1.26 12.44
N CYS A 121 -11.37 2.25 11.64
CA CYS A 121 -12.70 2.84 11.65
C CYS A 121 -13.39 2.50 10.33
N SER A 122 -14.66 2.11 10.38
CA SER A 122 -15.41 1.88 9.14
C SER A 122 -15.57 3.19 8.37
N SER A 123 -15.05 3.22 7.14
CA SER A 123 -15.18 4.37 6.24
C SER A 123 -16.64 4.66 5.84
N SER A 124 -17.54 3.69 6.02
CA SER A 124 -18.97 3.85 5.74
C SER A 124 -19.74 4.57 6.86
N ASP A 125 -19.18 4.66 8.07
CA ASP A 125 -19.84 5.28 9.23
C ASP A 125 -20.14 6.76 8.97
N TRP A 126 -21.41 7.15 9.19
CA TRP A 126 -21.86 8.52 9.02
C TRP A 126 -21.14 9.51 9.95
N ARG A 127 -20.71 9.08 11.15
CA ARG A 127 -19.97 9.90 12.12
C ARG A 127 -18.58 10.23 11.58
N PHE A 128 -17.92 9.26 10.97
CA PHE A 128 -16.64 9.45 10.30
C PHE A 128 -16.80 10.33 9.05
N LYS A 129 -17.81 10.07 8.21
CA LYS A 129 -18.14 10.93 7.06
C LYS A 129 -18.43 12.39 7.46
N LEU A 130 -19.06 12.61 8.62
CA LEU A 130 -19.28 13.96 9.16
C LEU A 130 -17.97 14.65 9.57
N ILE A 131 -17.00 13.90 10.10
CA ILE A 131 -15.66 14.44 10.40
C ILE A 131 -14.98 14.82 9.09
N SER A 132 -14.91 13.89 8.13
CA SER A 132 -14.18 14.08 6.87
C SER A 132 -14.77 15.18 5.99
N SER A 133 -16.09 15.24 5.81
CA SER A 133 -16.74 16.34 5.08
C SER A 133 -16.46 17.72 5.69
N ARG A 134 -16.31 17.82 7.02
CA ARG A 134 -15.92 19.08 7.66
C ARG A 134 -14.44 19.41 7.51
N ILE A 135 -13.58 18.40 7.38
CA ILE A 135 -12.17 18.59 7.07
C ILE A 135 -12.03 19.08 5.63
N GLU A 136 -12.73 18.47 4.67
CA GLU A 136 -12.76 18.90 3.26
C GLU A 136 -13.24 20.35 3.14
N ASN A 137 -14.34 20.72 3.81
CA ASN A 137 -14.83 22.10 3.83
C ASN A 137 -13.86 23.12 4.46
N LYS A 138 -12.96 22.66 5.34
CA LYS A 138 -11.97 23.50 6.02
C LYS A 138 -10.55 23.24 5.53
N ILE A 139 -10.38 22.56 4.39
CA ILE A 139 -9.08 22.02 3.96
C ILE A 139 -8.03 23.13 3.84
N ASN A 140 -8.47 24.31 3.42
CA ASN A 140 -7.59 25.46 3.27
C ASN A 140 -6.97 25.96 4.58
N THR A 141 -7.61 25.69 5.73
CA THR A 141 -7.15 26.10 7.07
C THR A 141 -6.12 25.15 7.67
N PHE A 142 -5.94 23.96 7.09
CA PHE A 142 -4.96 22.99 7.57
C PHE A 142 -3.61 23.24 6.91
N LEU A 143 -2.60 23.55 7.73
CA LEU A 143 -1.20 23.58 7.30
C LEU A 143 -0.67 22.16 7.10
N ASN A 144 -0.96 21.26 8.05
CA ASN A 144 -0.47 19.88 8.04
C ASN A 144 -1.43 18.90 7.35
N LEU A 145 -1.78 19.19 6.09
CA LEU A 145 -2.50 18.24 5.23
C LEU A 145 -1.77 16.92 5.01
N PRO A 146 -0.41 16.87 4.89
CA PRO A 146 0.33 15.61 4.78
C PRO A 146 -0.07 14.61 5.88
N ARG A 147 -0.11 15.05 7.13
CA ARG A 147 -0.46 14.19 8.27
C ARG A 147 -1.89 13.69 8.24
N ILE A 148 -2.82 14.47 7.70
CA ILE A 148 -4.21 14.04 7.48
C ILE A 148 -4.25 12.95 6.41
N CYS A 149 -3.48 13.10 5.32
CA CYS A 149 -3.39 12.07 4.27
C CYS A 149 -2.87 10.75 4.84
N TYR A 150 -1.82 10.80 5.65
CA TYR A 150 -1.30 9.61 6.32
C TYR A 150 -2.32 8.97 7.28
N TYR A 151 -3.10 9.77 8.01
CA TYR A 151 -4.17 9.24 8.87
C TYR A 151 -5.32 8.63 8.07
N TYR A 152 -5.73 9.23 6.95
CA TYR A 152 -6.71 8.61 6.04
C TYR A 152 -6.18 7.32 5.42
N GLY A 153 -4.89 7.29 5.06
CA GLY A 153 -4.20 6.06 4.64
C GLY A 153 -4.31 4.96 5.69
N LYS A 154 -3.91 5.27 6.93
CA LYS A 154 -4.00 4.32 8.06
C LYS A 154 -5.43 3.87 8.39
N LEU A 155 -6.44 4.72 8.17
CA LEU A 155 -7.84 4.34 8.36
C LEU A 155 -8.46 3.65 7.12
N LYS A 156 -7.68 3.38 6.07
CA LYS A 156 -8.12 2.81 4.79
C LYS A 156 -9.28 3.61 4.14
N ALA A 157 -9.26 4.93 4.32
CA ALA A 157 -10.28 5.86 3.83
C ALA A 157 -9.95 6.31 2.39
N THR A 158 -10.09 5.39 1.43
CA THR A 158 -9.66 5.59 0.02
C THR A 158 -10.36 6.77 -0.66
N ALA A 159 -11.69 6.83 -0.60
CA ALA A 159 -12.48 7.88 -1.25
C ALA A 159 -12.14 9.29 -0.73
N GLN A 160 -11.91 9.43 0.58
CA GLN A 160 -11.53 10.70 1.18
C GLN A 160 -10.13 11.13 0.75
N LEU A 161 -9.21 10.17 0.58
CA LEU A 161 -7.85 10.43 0.15
C LEU A 161 -7.80 10.89 -1.32
N GLU A 162 -8.58 10.26 -2.20
CA GLU A 162 -8.73 10.69 -3.60
C GLU A 162 -9.33 12.11 -3.73
N ASN A 163 -10.34 12.45 -2.91
CA ASN A 163 -10.90 13.79 -2.87
C ASN A 163 -9.86 14.85 -2.49
N MET A 164 -8.92 14.50 -1.60
CA MET A 164 -7.86 15.41 -1.16
C MET A 164 -6.80 15.66 -2.25
N THR A 165 -6.62 14.77 -3.21
CA THR A 165 -5.56 14.88 -4.23
C THR A 165 -5.60 16.22 -4.96
N LYS A 166 -6.79 16.69 -5.35
CA LYS A 166 -6.96 17.99 -6.05
C LYS A 166 -6.38 19.16 -5.26
N MET A 167 -6.58 19.14 -3.94
CA MET A 167 -6.10 20.19 -3.05
C MET A 167 -4.62 20.04 -2.71
N LEU A 168 -4.13 18.80 -2.58
CA LEU A 168 -2.71 18.52 -2.40
C LEU A 168 -1.90 19.03 -3.60
N ASN A 169 -2.34 18.72 -4.82
CA ASN A 169 -1.67 19.10 -6.06
C ASN A 169 -1.42 20.61 -6.19
N ASN A 170 -2.28 21.44 -5.60
CA ASN A 170 -2.15 22.89 -5.61
C ASN A 170 -1.20 23.43 -4.54
N ARG A 171 -0.78 22.60 -3.57
CA ARG A 171 0.00 23.02 -2.40
C ARG A 171 1.31 22.25 -2.23
N LEU A 172 1.60 21.29 -3.12
CA LEU A 172 2.79 20.42 -2.99
C LEU A 172 4.10 21.20 -2.85
N TYR A 173 4.25 22.31 -3.58
CA TYR A 173 5.47 23.14 -3.56
C TYR A 173 5.76 23.79 -2.19
N ILE A 174 4.78 23.83 -1.28
CA ILE A 174 4.93 24.43 0.05
C ILE A 174 5.51 23.40 1.05
N TYR A 175 5.43 22.11 0.74
CA TYR A 175 5.77 21.04 1.68
C TYR A 175 7.25 20.67 1.66
N LEU A 176 7.76 20.35 2.85
CA LEU A 176 9.13 19.87 3.03
C LEU A 176 9.26 18.41 2.55
N PRO A 177 10.47 17.93 2.20
CA PRO A 177 10.67 16.58 1.66
C PRO A 177 10.06 15.45 2.53
N TYR A 178 10.23 15.50 3.85
CA TYR A 178 9.64 14.51 4.76
C TYR A 178 8.10 14.52 4.74
N GLN A 179 7.48 15.67 4.47
CA GLN A 179 6.04 15.81 4.35
C GLN A 179 5.53 15.24 3.03
N LEU A 180 6.28 15.44 1.94
CA LEU A 180 6.00 14.84 0.65
C LEU A 180 6.06 13.30 0.73
N ILE A 181 7.08 12.75 1.38
CA ILE A 181 7.18 11.30 1.65
C ILE A 181 6.00 10.81 2.49
N LEU A 182 5.55 11.60 3.46
CA LEU A 182 4.41 11.25 4.30
C LEU A 182 3.08 11.23 3.51
N ILE A 183 2.93 12.07 2.47
CA ILE A 183 1.84 11.96 1.50
C ILE A 183 1.95 10.64 0.73
N LEU A 184 3.13 10.34 0.14
CA LEU A 184 3.35 9.08 -0.59
C LEU A 184 2.98 7.86 0.27
N ARG A 185 3.37 7.85 1.55
CA ARG A 185 3.02 6.79 2.50
C ARG A 185 1.52 6.66 2.72
N GLY A 186 0.78 7.77 2.77
CA GLY A 186 -0.68 7.73 2.87
C GLY A 186 -1.34 7.02 1.68
N PHE A 187 -0.86 7.29 0.46
CA PHE A 187 -1.34 6.63 -0.77
C PHE A 187 -0.91 5.16 -0.83
N SER A 188 0.33 4.87 -0.46
CA SER A 188 0.93 3.53 -0.39
C SER A 188 0.16 2.58 0.51
N ILE A 189 -0.24 3.01 1.72
CA ILE A 189 -1.00 2.17 2.66
C ILE A 189 -2.36 1.75 2.05
N CYS A 190 -2.95 2.62 1.23
CA CYS A 190 -4.20 2.34 0.51
C CYS A 190 -3.99 1.68 -0.86
N LYS A 191 -2.75 1.47 -1.31
CA LYS A 191 -2.38 1.01 -2.66
C LYS A 191 -3.04 1.82 -3.79
N LEU A 192 -3.17 3.13 -3.61
CA LEU A 192 -3.83 4.01 -4.58
C LEU A 192 -2.85 4.47 -5.67
N GLN A 193 -3.25 4.25 -6.92
CA GLN A 193 -2.43 4.50 -8.10
C GLN A 193 -2.67 5.90 -8.68
N ASP A 194 -2.07 6.92 -8.07
CA ASP A 194 -2.10 8.30 -8.62
C ASP A 194 -0.76 8.67 -9.24
N LYS A 195 -0.58 8.29 -10.52
CA LYS A 195 0.67 8.54 -11.26
C LYS A 195 0.99 10.04 -11.37
N TYR A 196 -0.04 10.89 -11.49
CA TYR A 196 0.16 12.33 -11.65
C TYR A 196 0.70 12.97 -10.37
N LEU A 197 0.12 12.61 -9.22
CA LEU A 197 0.59 13.07 -7.92
C LEU A 197 2.03 12.61 -7.66
N PHE A 198 2.32 11.33 -7.94
CA PHE A 198 3.65 10.76 -7.73
C PHE A 198 4.71 11.46 -8.59
N ASN A 199 4.43 11.73 -9.87
CA ASN A 199 5.33 12.48 -10.75
C ASN A 199 5.61 13.90 -10.23
N LYS A 200 4.59 14.62 -9.75
CA LYS A 200 4.80 15.96 -9.16
C LYS A 200 5.66 15.91 -7.90
N ILE A 201 5.40 14.92 -7.04
CA ILE A 201 6.19 14.74 -5.81
C ILE A 201 7.64 14.39 -6.16
N ARG A 202 7.87 13.53 -7.16
CA ARG A 202 9.21 13.24 -7.68
C ARG A 202 9.93 14.51 -8.11
N ASP A 203 9.31 15.34 -8.93
CA ASP A 203 9.96 16.56 -9.46
C ASP A 203 10.40 17.49 -8.32
N LEU A 204 9.62 17.55 -7.24
CA LEU A 204 9.97 18.31 -6.02
C LEU A 204 11.01 17.61 -5.14
N LEU A 205 11.05 16.28 -5.10
CA LEU A 205 12.01 15.51 -4.31
C LEU A 205 13.39 15.39 -4.99
N ARG A 206 13.44 15.41 -6.33
CA ARG A 206 14.66 15.27 -7.13
C ARG A 206 15.85 16.12 -6.67
N PRO A 207 15.72 17.44 -6.40
CA PRO A 207 16.84 18.24 -5.91
C PRO A 207 17.31 17.86 -4.50
N HIS A 208 16.46 17.18 -3.71
CA HIS A 208 16.73 16.87 -2.30
C HIS A 208 17.23 15.44 -2.05
N ILE A 209 17.32 14.58 -3.08
CA ILE A 209 17.73 13.16 -2.95
C ILE A 209 19.01 13.01 -2.13
N LYS A 210 20.03 13.84 -2.42
CA LYS A 210 21.33 13.83 -1.73
C LYS A 210 21.25 14.15 -0.24
N THR A 211 20.28 14.95 0.18
CA THR A 211 20.14 15.42 1.57
C THR A 211 19.28 14.53 2.44
N ILE A 212 18.49 13.64 1.82
CA ILE A 212 17.50 12.78 2.48
C ILE A 212 18.20 11.59 3.16
N THR A 213 17.67 11.15 4.31
CA THR A 213 18.22 10.00 5.04
C THR A 213 17.99 8.68 4.30
N PHE A 214 18.83 7.66 4.54
CA PHE A 214 18.71 6.40 3.81
C PHE A 214 17.35 5.72 4.02
N SER A 215 16.82 5.77 5.26
CA SER A 215 15.48 5.25 5.58
C SER A 215 14.37 5.93 4.76
N GLN A 216 14.51 7.22 4.49
CA GLN A 216 13.56 7.96 3.68
C GLN A 216 13.66 7.60 2.19
N LEU A 217 14.86 7.33 1.67
CA LEU A 217 15.05 6.78 0.31
C LEU A 217 14.38 5.41 0.18
N THR A 218 14.58 4.52 1.14
CA THR A 218 13.89 3.21 1.18
C THR A 218 12.37 3.38 1.20
N GLN A 219 11.85 4.31 2.02
CA GLN A 219 10.41 4.60 2.09
C GLN A 219 9.84 5.13 0.77
N ILE A 220 10.60 5.93 0.01
CA ILE A 220 10.18 6.38 -1.32
C ILE A 220 9.98 5.17 -2.22
N ILE A 221 10.98 4.28 -2.33
CA ILE A 221 10.92 3.10 -3.20
C ILE A 221 9.79 2.15 -2.75
N GLU A 222 9.62 1.93 -1.45
CA GLU A 222 8.50 1.18 -0.87
C GLU A 222 7.14 1.74 -1.30
N CYS A 223 6.98 3.07 -1.27
CA CYS A 223 5.73 3.73 -1.66
C CYS A 223 5.41 3.52 -3.15
N TYR A 224 6.41 3.61 -4.01
CA TYR A 224 6.23 3.32 -5.45
C TYR A 224 5.90 1.85 -5.69
N ALA A 225 6.59 0.93 -5.02
CA ALA A 225 6.38 -0.51 -5.15
C ALA A 225 4.99 -0.95 -4.67
N SER A 226 4.54 -0.46 -3.52
CA SER A 226 3.21 -0.77 -2.97
C SER A 226 2.06 -0.25 -3.83
N CYS A 227 2.24 0.87 -4.52
CA CYS A 227 1.28 1.39 -5.50
C CYS A 227 1.49 0.83 -6.93
N LEU A 228 2.54 0.05 -7.19
CA LEU A 228 2.91 -0.45 -8.52
C LEU A 228 3.05 0.69 -9.57
N ILE A 229 3.66 1.81 -9.17
CA ILE A 229 3.91 2.93 -10.08
C ILE A 229 5.33 2.79 -10.63
N HIS A 230 5.45 2.66 -11.95
CA HIS A 230 6.74 2.49 -12.62
C HIS A 230 7.30 3.84 -13.09
N ASP A 231 8.45 4.23 -12.53
CA ASP A 231 9.25 5.38 -12.97
C ASP A 231 10.75 5.01 -12.99
N TYR A 232 11.15 4.35 -14.07
CA TYR A 232 12.49 3.78 -14.20
C TYR A 232 13.60 4.85 -14.21
N LEU A 233 13.32 6.07 -14.70
CA LEU A 233 14.30 7.16 -14.71
C LEU A 233 14.59 7.63 -13.29
N PHE A 234 13.55 7.83 -12.49
CA PHE A 234 13.72 8.20 -11.08
C PHE A 234 14.38 7.10 -10.27
N PHE A 235 14.05 5.83 -10.53
CA PHE A 235 14.71 4.71 -9.86
C PHE A 235 16.20 4.64 -10.18
N ASN A 236 16.60 4.91 -11.43
CA ASN A 236 18.03 5.01 -11.78
C ASN A 236 18.76 6.08 -10.97
N GLU A 237 18.17 7.27 -10.81
CA GLU A 237 18.76 8.35 -10.00
C GLU A 237 18.91 7.94 -8.53
N LEU A 238 17.88 7.29 -7.97
CA LEU A 238 17.94 6.77 -6.61
C LEU A 238 19.01 5.68 -6.48
N THR A 239 19.13 4.77 -7.46
CA THR A 239 20.15 3.71 -7.44
C THR A 239 21.56 4.28 -7.55
N GLN A 240 21.79 5.33 -8.35
CA GLN A 240 23.08 6.01 -8.43
C GLN A 240 23.48 6.63 -7.08
N GLU A 241 22.53 7.28 -6.40
CA GLU A 241 22.77 7.81 -5.06
C GLU A 241 23.06 6.69 -4.04
N ILE A 242 22.31 5.58 -4.11
CA ILE A 242 22.54 4.42 -3.24
C ILE A 242 23.94 3.84 -3.48
N ALA A 243 24.33 3.65 -4.74
CA ALA A 243 25.66 3.15 -5.10
C ALA A 243 26.77 4.09 -4.62
N TYR A 244 26.59 5.41 -4.77
CA TYR A 244 27.50 6.41 -4.24
C TYR A 244 27.65 6.28 -2.71
N ARG A 245 26.55 6.16 -1.96
CA ARG A 245 26.60 5.99 -0.50
C ARG A 245 27.25 4.69 -0.05
N ILE A 246 27.07 3.59 -0.81
CA ILE A 246 27.76 2.32 -0.56
C ILE A 246 29.27 2.52 -0.78
N SER A 247 29.67 3.20 -1.85
CA SER A 247 31.10 3.45 -2.14
C SER A 247 31.78 4.27 -1.04
N LEU A 248 31.07 5.25 -0.47
CA LEU A 248 31.57 6.04 0.66
C LEU A 248 31.87 5.17 1.89
N CYS A 249 30.96 4.25 2.26
CA CYS A 249 31.21 3.30 3.36
C CYS A 249 32.46 2.45 3.14
N ASN A 250 32.67 1.98 1.92
CA ASN A 250 33.83 1.16 1.60
C ASN A 250 35.13 1.96 1.67
N SER A 251 35.11 3.25 1.33
CA SER A 251 36.29 4.13 1.42
C SER A 251 36.66 4.54 2.85
N GLU A 252 35.68 4.76 3.75
CA GLU A 252 35.97 5.07 5.16
C GLU A 252 36.65 3.90 5.89
N ASN A 253 36.31 2.65 5.53
CA ASN A 253 36.98 1.47 6.07
C ASN A 253 38.46 1.38 5.64
N HIS A 254 38.83 1.85 4.45
CA HIS A 254 40.24 1.88 4.02
C HIS A 254 41.06 2.96 4.74
N ASN A 255 40.46 4.13 5.00
CA ASN A 255 41.16 5.24 5.68
C ASN A 255 41.43 5.00 7.17
N GLN A 256 40.74 4.04 7.81
CA GLN A 256 41.04 3.66 9.21
C GLN A 256 42.23 2.71 9.33
N PHE A 257 42.55 1.94 8.29
CA PHE A 257 43.69 1.01 8.29
C PHE A 257 45.02 1.67 7.88
N GLU A 258 45.01 2.77 7.13
CA GLU A 258 46.24 3.51 6.78
C GLU A 258 46.76 4.44 7.90
N SER A 259 45.98 4.66 8.96
CA SER A 259 46.40 5.46 10.12
C SER A 259 47.16 4.67 11.21
N PHE A 260 47.47 3.38 10.99
CA PHE A 260 48.14 2.53 11.97
C PHE A 260 49.45 1.87 11.52
N ASP A 261 50.07 2.35 10.44
CA ASP A 261 51.44 1.94 10.07
C ASP A 261 52.33 3.18 9.84
N ASN A 262 52.93 3.66 10.93
CA ASN A 262 54.27 4.25 10.90
C ASN A 262 54.86 4.34 12.33
N PRO A 263 55.60 3.31 12.79
CA PRO A 263 56.45 3.44 13.96
C PRO A 263 57.79 4.08 13.58
N HIS A 264 58.15 5.15 14.29
CA HIS A 264 59.49 5.67 14.55
C HIS A 264 60.60 5.54 13.49
N PHE A 265 61.10 6.68 13.02
CA PHE A 265 62.55 6.91 13.03
C PHE A 265 62.88 8.36 13.39
N ASP A 266 63.58 8.50 14.51
CA ASP A 266 64.32 9.69 14.91
C ASP A 266 65.38 10.07 13.86
N ASN A 267 65.57 11.36 13.63
CA ASN A 267 66.91 11.94 13.67
C ASN A 267 66.86 13.47 13.85
N LYS A 268 67.32 13.91 15.02
CA LYS A 268 67.82 15.27 15.25
C LYS A 268 69.15 15.42 14.50
N ASN A 269 69.35 16.54 13.81
CA ASN A 269 70.49 17.45 14.03
C ASN A 269 70.48 18.65 13.07
N ASP A 270 70.45 19.84 13.69
CA ASP A 270 71.26 21.03 13.45
C ASP A 270 71.37 21.71 12.06
N LYS A 271 70.86 22.95 12.07
CA LYS A 271 71.51 24.24 11.72
C LYS A 271 71.79 24.62 10.27
N ASN A 272 71.30 25.83 9.97
CA ASN A 272 71.88 26.94 9.20
C ASN A 272 72.33 26.70 7.75
N TYR A 273 71.76 27.45 6.81
CA TYR A 273 72.44 28.57 6.15
C TYR A 273 71.43 29.41 5.35
N GLU A 274 71.54 30.73 5.51
CA GLU A 274 70.89 31.79 4.75
C GLU A 274 71.46 31.92 3.32
N SER A 275 70.77 32.74 2.51
CA SER A 275 71.29 33.55 1.39
C SER A 275 71.40 32.82 0.04
N ASN A 276 71.03 33.35 -1.13
CA ASN A 276 70.28 34.51 -1.63
C ASN A 276 70.35 34.42 -3.18
N ASN A 277 69.41 35.06 -3.88
CA ASN A 277 69.56 35.71 -5.20
C ASN A 277 69.77 34.82 -6.44
N ASN A 278 69.23 35.07 -7.65
CA ASN A 278 68.52 36.20 -8.25
C ASN A 278 67.87 35.75 -9.58
N GLU A 279 66.79 36.46 -9.97
CA GLU A 279 66.40 36.94 -11.32
C GLU A 279 66.23 35.90 -12.46
N GLU A 280 65.12 35.82 -13.20
CA GLU A 280 64.57 36.86 -14.09
C GLU A 280 63.03 36.79 -14.17
N ASN A 281 62.39 37.97 -14.11
CA ASN A 281 61.00 38.21 -14.48
C ASN A 281 61.01 39.21 -15.65
N GLU A 282 60.43 38.85 -16.80
CA GLU A 282 59.93 39.81 -17.78
C GLU A 282 58.40 39.93 -17.65
N GLN A 283 57.98 41.19 -17.52
CA GLN A 283 56.66 41.72 -17.18
C GLN A 283 55.68 41.66 -18.38
N LEU A 284 54.42 41.25 -18.20
CA LEU A 284 53.26 42.03 -17.74
C LEU A 284 52.88 43.20 -18.67
N ILE A 285 51.72 43.10 -19.35
CA ILE A 285 50.73 44.19 -19.40
C ILE A 285 49.32 43.56 -19.40
N ILE A 286 48.67 43.60 -18.24
CA ILE A 286 47.21 43.64 -18.10
C ILE A 286 46.88 45.12 -17.89
N SER A 287 45.98 45.68 -18.70
CA SER A 287 45.43 47.01 -18.48
C SER A 287 44.39 46.96 -17.37
N GLU A 288 44.66 47.69 -16.30
CA GLU A 288 43.74 48.02 -15.21
C GLU A 288 42.56 48.86 -15.71
N ASN A 289 41.37 48.60 -15.17
CA ASN A 289 40.59 49.63 -14.49
C ASN A 289 39.58 48.96 -13.53
N ASP A 290 39.58 49.49 -12.32
CA ASP A 290 38.89 49.05 -11.12
C ASP A 290 37.36 48.91 -11.25
N ASP A 291 36.84 47.81 -10.70
CA ASP A 291 35.61 47.83 -9.91
C ASP A 291 35.70 46.74 -8.82
N TYR A 292 35.63 47.18 -7.56
CA TYR A 292 35.71 46.40 -6.32
C TYR A 292 34.88 45.09 -6.35
N ILE A 293 35.52 43.93 -6.20
CA ILE A 293 34.84 42.66 -5.84
C ILE A 293 35.46 42.06 -4.58
N ASP A 294 34.90 42.52 -3.47
CA ASP A 294 34.74 41.94 -2.13
C ASP A 294 35.36 40.54 -1.87
N SER A 295 36.61 40.51 -1.37
CA SER A 295 37.30 39.28 -0.92
C SER A 295 36.61 38.59 0.27
N ASP A 296 35.73 39.29 0.99
CA ASP A 296 34.93 38.73 2.06
C ASP A 296 33.77 37.88 1.51
N ARG A 297 33.31 38.14 0.28
CA ARG A 297 32.26 37.34 -0.36
C ARG A 297 32.76 35.97 -0.80
N ASP A 298 33.98 35.90 -1.34
CA ASP A 298 34.60 34.64 -1.75
C ASP A 298 35.11 33.82 -0.56
N LYS A 299 35.62 34.48 0.49
CA LYS A 299 35.89 33.82 1.78
C LYS A 299 34.61 33.37 2.48
N ALA A 300 33.53 34.15 2.44
CA ALA A 300 32.23 33.73 2.97
C ALA A 300 31.60 32.61 2.15
N LEU A 301 31.80 32.56 0.83
CA LEU A 301 31.39 31.45 -0.05
C LEU A 301 32.19 30.19 0.21
N LEU A 302 33.52 30.29 0.35
CA LEU A 302 34.39 29.17 0.74
C LEU A 302 34.07 28.68 2.16
N HIS A 303 33.79 29.59 3.10
CA HIS A 303 33.39 29.27 4.47
C HIS A 303 31.96 28.71 4.52
N ALA A 304 31.06 29.15 3.63
CA ALA A 304 29.72 28.59 3.46
C ALA A 304 29.78 27.18 2.87
N LEU A 305 30.59 26.96 1.82
CA LEU A 305 30.80 25.65 1.20
C LEU A 305 31.52 24.67 2.14
N THR A 306 32.51 25.12 2.91
CA THR A 306 33.15 24.29 3.94
C THR A 306 32.24 24.06 5.15
N SER A 307 31.36 24.99 5.50
CA SER A 307 30.33 24.81 6.53
C SER A 307 29.19 23.89 6.07
N GLU A 308 28.80 23.91 4.80
CA GLU A 308 27.83 22.97 4.23
C GLU A 308 28.43 21.58 4.10
N ASN A 309 29.71 21.46 3.72
CA ASN A 309 30.43 20.19 3.68
C ASN A 309 30.71 19.62 5.07
N SER A 310 30.97 20.45 6.08
CA SER A 310 31.11 20.00 7.48
C SER A 310 29.77 19.66 8.11
N LEU A 311 28.69 20.37 7.76
CA LEU A 311 27.31 20.02 8.14
C LEU A 311 26.85 18.75 7.43
N LEU A 312 27.24 18.53 6.18
CA LEU A 312 27.01 17.29 5.43
C LEU A 312 27.77 16.13 6.08
N LYS A 313 29.05 16.29 6.44
CA LYS A 313 29.82 15.30 7.20
C LYS A 313 29.20 15.01 8.58
N TYR A 314 28.80 16.05 9.32
CA TYR A 314 28.11 15.89 10.60
C TYR A 314 26.75 15.18 10.45
N LYS A 315 26.00 15.47 9.38
CA LYS A 315 24.74 14.76 9.05
C LYS A 315 25.00 13.32 8.57
N GLN A 316 26.12 13.08 7.89
CA GLN A 316 26.56 11.75 7.45
C GLN A 316 26.89 10.86 8.66
N GLU A 317 27.58 11.41 9.67
CA GLU A 317 27.96 10.73 10.91
C GLU A 317 26.78 10.49 11.87
N HIS A 318 25.76 11.36 11.89
CA HIS A 318 24.71 11.31 12.93
C HIS A 318 23.27 11.00 12.47
N LEU A 319 22.94 10.92 11.17
CA LEU A 319 21.54 10.79 10.69
C LEU A 319 21.18 9.54 9.87
N ASN A 320 21.81 8.38 10.12
CA ASN A 320 21.57 7.15 9.34
C ASN A 320 21.66 7.42 7.83
N TYR A 321 22.70 8.16 7.42
CA TYR A 321 22.96 8.49 6.03
C TYR A 321 23.46 7.27 5.27
N TYR A 322 24.24 6.43 5.95
CA TYR A 322 24.82 5.20 5.43
C TYR A 322 23.80 4.05 5.34
N PRO A 323 23.93 3.20 4.30
CA PRO A 323 23.07 2.03 4.13
C PRO A 323 23.31 0.99 5.22
N ASN A 324 22.22 0.39 5.70
CA ASN A 324 22.25 -0.86 6.45
C ASN A 324 21.90 -2.00 5.47
N ILE A 325 22.49 -3.19 5.64
CA ILE A 325 22.23 -4.37 4.82
C ILE A 325 20.73 -4.68 4.72
N LYS A 326 19.99 -4.53 5.82
CA LYS A 326 18.53 -4.69 5.83
C LYS A 326 17.85 -3.74 4.84
N ASN A 327 18.23 -2.47 4.84
CA ASN A 327 17.64 -1.47 3.97
C ASN A 327 17.98 -1.74 2.49
N LEU A 328 19.20 -2.24 2.21
CA LEU A 328 19.59 -2.63 0.85
C LEU A 328 18.78 -3.82 0.33
N ILE A 329 18.58 -4.85 1.16
CA ILE A 329 17.74 -6.02 0.83
C ILE A 329 16.28 -5.60 0.64
N ASP A 330 15.76 -4.71 1.50
CA ASP A 330 14.41 -4.17 1.35
C ASP A 330 14.25 -3.41 0.01
N ILE A 331 15.25 -2.62 -0.40
CA ILE A 331 15.26 -1.95 -1.71
C ILE A 331 15.28 -2.97 -2.86
N ALA A 332 16.10 -4.01 -2.78
CA ALA A 332 16.12 -5.10 -3.77
C ALA A 332 14.75 -5.74 -3.93
N TYR A 333 14.09 -6.02 -2.80
CA TYR A 333 12.73 -6.57 -2.78
C TYR A 333 11.74 -5.61 -3.45
N TYR A 334 11.77 -4.33 -3.14
CA TYR A 334 10.86 -3.35 -3.76
C TYR A 334 11.12 -3.16 -5.26
N PHE A 335 12.38 -3.17 -5.71
CA PHE A 335 12.71 -3.16 -7.13
C PHE A 335 12.23 -4.42 -7.84
N SER A 336 12.28 -5.56 -7.17
CA SER A 336 11.77 -6.83 -7.71
C SER A 336 10.26 -6.78 -7.96
N VAL A 337 9.49 -6.20 -7.03
CA VAL A 337 8.04 -5.96 -7.17
C VAL A 337 7.75 -5.02 -8.33
N LEU A 338 8.57 -3.98 -8.52
CA LEU A 338 8.48 -3.02 -9.62
C LEU A 338 9.00 -3.54 -10.96
N LYS A 339 9.55 -4.77 -10.99
CA LYS A 339 10.25 -5.37 -12.14
C LYS A 339 11.37 -4.48 -12.70
N PHE A 340 12.05 -3.72 -11.82
CA PHE A 340 13.16 -2.86 -12.20
C PHE A 340 14.47 -3.64 -12.16
N GLN A 341 15.07 -3.83 -13.33
CA GLN A 341 16.28 -4.63 -13.53
C GLN A 341 17.52 -3.72 -13.58
N ASN A 342 18.15 -3.49 -12.43
CA ASN A 342 19.46 -2.84 -12.36
C ASN A 342 20.51 -3.89 -11.97
N TYR A 343 21.09 -4.57 -12.96
CA TYR A 343 22.03 -5.67 -12.73
C TYR A 343 23.23 -5.27 -11.85
N PRO A 344 23.90 -4.11 -12.06
CA PRO A 344 24.99 -3.70 -11.19
C PRO A 344 24.60 -3.66 -9.70
N PHE A 345 23.41 -3.15 -9.39
CA PHE A 345 22.92 -3.11 -8.01
C PHE A 345 22.69 -4.51 -7.43
N PHE A 346 22.15 -5.45 -8.21
CA PHE A 346 21.95 -6.84 -7.77
C PHE A 346 23.28 -7.60 -7.64
N ASP A 347 24.28 -7.31 -8.48
CA ASP A 347 25.63 -7.87 -8.36
C ASP A 347 26.27 -7.43 -7.03
N TYR A 348 26.15 -6.15 -6.64
CA TYR A 348 26.61 -5.67 -5.34
C TYR A 348 25.92 -6.41 -4.18
N ILE A 349 24.60 -6.60 -4.25
CA ILE A 349 23.86 -7.35 -3.22
C ILE A 349 24.35 -8.79 -3.15
N SER A 350 24.55 -9.45 -4.29
CA SER A 350 25.07 -10.81 -4.33
C SER A 350 26.44 -10.91 -3.68
N MET A 351 27.39 -10.05 -4.05
CA MET A 351 28.74 -10.04 -3.48
C MET A 351 28.72 -9.81 -1.95
N HIS A 352 27.94 -8.83 -1.48
CA HIS A 352 27.82 -8.56 -0.04
C HIS A 352 27.13 -9.70 0.71
N ALA A 353 26.09 -10.31 0.14
CA ALA A 353 25.41 -11.44 0.75
C ALA A 353 26.36 -12.65 0.85
N ILE A 354 27.12 -12.96 -0.20
CA ILE A 354 28.12 -14.04 -0.19
C ILE A 354 29.19 -13.79 0.88
N HIS A 355 29.69 -12.55 0.99
CA HIS A 355 30.68 -12.19 2.01
C HIS A 355 30.12 -12.40 3.43
N MET A 356 28.89 -11.94 3.69
CA MET A 356 28.24 -12.11 5.01
C MET A 356 27.94 -13.57 5.35
N LEU A 357 27.58 -14.40 4.35
CA LEU A 357 27.34 -15.84 4.55
C LEU A 357 28.62 -16.64 4.80
N LYS A 358 29.79 -16.11 4.41
CA LYS A 358 31.10 -16.74 4.67
C LYS A 358 31.65 -16.39 6.05
N ASN A 359 31.28 -15.24 6.59
CA ASN A 359 31.77 -14.77 7.88
C ASN A 359 31.05 -15.48 9.04
N GLU A 360 31.78 -15.81 10.10
CA GLU A 360 31.24 -16.49 11.28
C GLU A 360 30.25 -15.60 12.07
N GLU A 361 30.43 -14.28 12.04
CA GLU A 361 29.48 -13.29 12.57
C GLU A 361 28.36 -12.98 11.57
N ASN A 362 27.63 -14.02 11.14
CA ASN A 362 26.57 -13.84 10.14
C ASN A 362 25.44 -12.93 10.69
N CYS A 363 25.27 -11.77 10.08
CA CYS A 363 24.23 -10.80 10.41
C CYS A 363 22.92 -11.02 9.63
N LEU A 364 22.86 -11.99 8.70
CA LEU A 364 21.71 -12.24 7.85
C LEU A 364 20.71 -13.18 8.53
N ASN A 365 19.59 -12.59 8.95
CA ASN A 365 18.42 -13.35 9.40
C ASN A 365 17.84 -14.19 8.24
N PRO A 366 17.36 -15.44 8.49
CA PRO A 366 16.65 -16.27 7.51
C PRO A 366 15.61 -15.53 6.65
N HIS A 367 14.84 -14.61 7.22
CA HIS A 367 13.84 -13.81 6.47
C HIS A 367 14.47 -12.84 5.47
N LEU A 368 15.68 -12.34 5.74
CA LEU A 368 16.41 -11.50 4.79
C LEU A 368 16.92 -12.35 3.61
N ILE A 369 17.35 -13.58 3.88
CA ILE A 369 17.78 -14.53 2.85
C ILE A 369 16.60 -14.92 1.95
N GLU A 370 15.43 -15.19 2.52
CA GLU A 370 14.20 -15.40 1.75
C GLU A 370 13.90 -14.22 0.82
N LYS A 371 13.98 -12.98 1.32
CA LYS A 371 13.78 -11.78 0.51
C LYS A 371 14.79 -11.67 -0.63
N ILE A 372 16.07 -11.98 -0.40
CA ILE A 372 17.08 -12.01 -1.45
C ILE A 372 16.68 -13.03 -2.53
N VAL A 373 16.42 -14.29 -2.15
CA VAL A 373 16.05 -15.34 -3.10
C VAL A 373 14.78 -14.98 -3.87
N GLN A 374 13.76 -14.44 -3.20
CA GLN A 374 12.52 -13.98 -3.83
C GLN A 374 12.78 -12.84 -4.84
N SER A 375 13.67 -11.90 -4.51
CA SER A 375 14.02 -10.77 -5.38
C SER A 375 14.70 -11.23 -6.66
N PHE A 376 15.67 -12.15 -6.54
CA PHE A 376 16.39 -12.71 -7.68
C PHE A 376 15.47 -13.57 -8.55
N TYR A 377 14.62 -14.41 -7.93
CA TYR A 377 13.63 -15.23 -8.63
C TYR A 377 12.64 -14.38 -9.45
N SER A 378 12.04 -13.36 -8.84
CA SER A 378 11.02 -12.53 -9.50
C SER A 378 11.57 -11.71 -10.67
N LEU A 379 12.83 -11.28 -10.60
CA LEU A 379 13.53 -10.61 -11.71
C LEU A 379 14.17 -11.57 -12.72
N LYS A 380 14.11 -12.88 -12.47
CA LYS A 380 14.75 -13.94 -13.27
C LYS A 380 16.28 -13.78 -13.36
N ILE A 381 16.91 -13.30 -12.30
CA ILE A 381 18.37 -13.19 -12.18
C ILE A 381 18.89 -14.53 -11.65
N ASN A 382 19.71 -15.21 -12.45
CA ASN A 382 20.26 -16.51 -12.08
C ASN A 382 21.71 -16.36 -11.58
N ASP A 383 21.87 -16.21 -10.27
CA ASP A 383 23.18 -16.20 -9.62
C ASP A 383 23.44 -17.51 -8.87
N ILE A 384 24.03 -18.47 -9.58
CA ILE A 384 24.30 -19.82 -9.08
C ILE A 384 25.24 -19.78 -7.86
N LYS A 385 26.24 -18.87 -7.86
CA LYS A 385 27.23 -18.80 -6.76
C LYS A 385 26.57 -18.36 -5.47
N LEU A 386 25.69 -17.35 -5.53
CA LEU A 386 24.91 -16.91 -4.39
C LEU A 386 24.03 -18.04 -3.85
N PHE A 387 23.31 -18.74 -4.73
CA PHE A 387 22.40 -19.81 -4.32
C PHE A 387 23.14 -20.99 -3.69
N GLU A 388 24.32 -21.37 -4.19
CA GLU A 388 25.16 -22.39 -3.57
C GLU A 388 25.60 -22.00 -2.15
N HIS A 389 26.00 -20.75 -1.94
CA HIS A 389 26.37 -20.25 -0.61
C HIS A 389 25.18 -20.24 0.36
N ILE A 390 23.99 -19.84 -0.12
CA ILE A 390 22.75 -19.90 0.67
C ILE A 390 22.42 -21.36 1.05
N LEU A 391 22.51 -22.30 0.11
CA LEU A 391 22.24 -23.71 0.39
C LEU A 391 23.22 -24.33 1.38
N LYS A 392 24.53 -24.02 1.25
CA LYS A 392 25.55 -24.44 2.22
C LYS A 392 25.25 -23.89 3.62
N HIS A 393 24.85 -22.62 3.70
CA HIS A 393 24.46 -22.02 4.97
C HIS A 393 23.22 -22.72 5.57
N ILE A 394 22.20 -23.02 4.77
CA ILE A 394 21.01 -23.75 5.22
C ILE A 394 21.37 -25.16 5.69
N GLU A 395 22.33 -25.82 5.05
CA GLU A 395 22.80 -27.14 5.48
C GLU A 395 23.45 -27.11 6.87
N LEU A 396 24.23 -26.06 7.17
CA LEU A 396 24.90 -25.89 8.47
C LEU A 396 23.94 -25.46 9.58
N TYR A 397 23.01 -24.54 9.28
CA TYR A 397 22.14 -23.88 10.27
C TYR A 397 20.66 -24.24 10.08
N LEU A 398 20.35 -25.47 9.68
CA LEU A 398 19.00 -25.88 9.29
C LEU A 398 17.93 -25.56 10.35
N TYR A 399 18.27 -25.73 11.64
CA TYR A 399 17.37 -25.54 12.76
C TYR A 399 17.07 -24.08 13.10
N ASP A 400 17.88 -23.14 12.59
CA ASP A 400 17.68 -21.70 12.81
C ASP A 400 16.67 -21.10 11.83
N TYR A 401 16.33 -21.84 10.76
CA TYR A 401 15.40 -21.39 9.75
C TYR A 401 13.96 -21.79 10.11
N PRO A 402 13.01 -20.84 10.16
CA PRO A 402 11.61 -21.17 10.30
C PRO A 402 11.12 -22.05 9.13
N PRO A 403 10.27 -23.06 9.38
CA PRO A 403 9.76 -23.94 8.32
C PRO A 403 9.07 -23.22 7.15
N SER A 404 8.37 -22.11 7.43
CA SER A 404 7.72 -21.28 6.39
C SER A 404 8.75 -20.64 5.43
N VAL A 405 9.88 -20.18 5.96
CA VAL A 405 11.00 -19.60 5.20
C VAL A 405 11.68 -20.67 4.35
N LEU A 406 11.90 -21.86 4.90
CA LEU A 406 12.45 -23.00 4.16
C LEU A 406 11.55 -23.42 2.99
N CYS A 407 10.23 -23.42 3.19
CA CYS A 407 9.26 -23.68 2.12
C CYS A 407 9.38 -22.64 1.00
N ALA A 408 9.51 -21.36 1.35
CA ALA A 408 9.63 -20.28 0.38
C ALA A 408 10.95 -20.35 -0.41
N ILE A 409 12.09 -20.48 0.29
CA ILE A 409 13.40 -20.63 -0.36
C ILE A 409 13.43 -21.88 -1.24
N GLY A 410 12.95 -23.02 -0.72
CA GLY A 410 12.87 -24.27 -1.47
C GLY A 410 12.00 -24.15 -2.71
N TYR A 411 10.83 -23.52 -2.60
CA TYR A 411 9.96 -23.24 -3.74
C TYR A 411 10.69 -22.44 -4.83
N TYR A 412 11.30 -21.29 -4.49
CA TYR A 412 11.98 -20.45 -5.48
C TYR A 412 13.20 -21.14 -6.09
N LEU A 413 14.06 -21.75 -5.27
CA LEU A 413 15.28 -22.39 -5.76
C LEU A 413 14.99 -23.65 -6.56
N SER A 414 13.96 -24.43 -6.24
CA SER A 414 13.58 -25.63 -7.02
C SER A 414 13.07 -25.31 -8.43
N LEU A 415 12.70 -24.05 -8.69
CA LEU A 415 12.31 -23.58 -10.02
C LEU A 415 13.50 -23.05 -10.84
N ILE A 416 14.59 -22.66 -10.17
CA ILE A 416 15.79 -22.10 -10.81
C ILE A 416 16.87 -23.17 -10.99
N LEU A 417 17.16 -23.93 -9.93
CA LEU A 417 18.26 -24.88 -9.87
C LEU A 417 17.84 -26.26 -10.40
N PRO A 418 18.76 -27.00 -11.04
CA PRO A 418 18.52 -28.38 -11.43
C PRO A 418 18.48 -29.29 -10.20
N CYS A 419 17.27 -29.65 -9.74
CA CYS A 419 17.06 -30.53 -8.58
C CYS A 419 17.71 -31.93 -8.70
N GLN A 420 18.12 -32.33 -9.91
CA GLN A 420 18.74 -33.63 -10.20
C GLN A 420 20.21 -33.70 -9.78
N TYR A 421 20.83 -32.56 -9.48
CA TYR A 421 22.22 -32.52 -9.02
C TYR A 421 22.32 -33.06 -7.59
N SER A 422 23.24 -34.01 -7.34
CA SER A 422 23.28 -34.81 -6.12
C SER A 422 23.40 -33.98 -4.85
N GLU A 423 24.23 -32.94 -4.84
CA GLU A 423 24.47 -32.12 -3.64
C GLU A 423 23.27 -31.24 -3.31
N ILE A 424 22.64 -30.64 -4.33
CA ILE A 424 21.44 -29.82 -4.15
C ILE A 424 20.28 -30.70 -3.66
N PHE A 425 20.11 -31.90 -4.25
CA PHE A 425 19.08 -32.84 -3.85
C PHE A 425 19.24 -33.29 -2.39
N LYS A 426 20.47 -33.56 -1.93
CA LYS A 426 20.74 -33.91 -0.52
C LYS A 426 20.26 -32.81 0.43
N ILE A 427 20.57 -31.55 0.13
CA ILE A 427 20.17 -30.40 0.96
C ILE A 427 18.65 -30.23 0.94
N PHE A 428 18.02 -30.26 -0.23
CA PHE A 428 16.56 -30.17 -0.36
C PHE A 428 15.83 -31.30 0.37
N LYS A 429 16.36 -32.53 0.32
CA LYS A 429 15.79 -33.65 1.07
C LYS A 429 15.87 -33.42 2.58
N LYS A 430 17.00 -32.92 3.10
CA LYS A 430 17.13 -32.54 4.53
C LYS A 430 16.13 -31.44 4.91
N MET A 431 15.99 -30.40 4.09
CA MET A 431 15.00 -29.33 4.30
C MET A 431 13.57 -29.88 4.37
N LEU A 432 13.18 -30.72 3.40
CA LEU A 432 11.84 -31.29 3.33
C LEU A 432 11.51 -32.18 4.53
N LEU A 433 12.47 -32.98 5.02
CA LEU A 433 12.29 -33.79 6.23
C LEU A 433 12.10 -32.93 7.49
N HIS A 434 12.85 -31.83 7.61
CA HIS A 434 12.68 -30.88 8.72
C HIS A 434 11.33 -30.14 8.66
N VAL A 435 10.88 -29.76 7.46
CA VAL A 435 9.57 -29.14 7.27
C VAL A 435 8.44 -30.13 7.54
N GLU A 436 8.58 -31.39 7.11
CA GLU A 436 7.58 -32.46 7.33
C GLU A 436 7.31 -32.67 8.82
N SER A 437 8.34 -32.63 9.69
CA SER A 437 8.17 -32.77 11.13
C SER A 437 7.50 -31.57 11.80
N HIS A 438 7.49 -30.40 11.16
CA HIS A 438 6.91 -29.15 11.68
C HIS A 438 5.75 -28.63 10.84
N ILE A 439 5.10 -29.50 10.06
CA ILE A 439 4.04 -29.12 9.11
C ILE A 439 2.84 -28.43 9.80
N ASN A 440 2.61 -28.75 11.08
CA ASN A 440 1.51 -28.22 11.90
C ASN A 440 1.56 -26.70 12.12
N ILE A 441 2.73 -26.07 11.91
CA ILE A 441 2.94 -24.63 12.17
C ILE A 441 2.74 -23.80 10.87
N LEU A 442 2.57 -24.46 9.72
CA LEU A 442 2.55 -23.80 8.42
C LEU A 442 1.19 -23.16 8.12
N ASP A 443 1.23 -21.91 7.63
CA ASP A 443 0.05 -21.22 7.08
C ASP A 443 -0.31 -21.74 5.67
N MET A 444 -1.51 -21.41 5.19
CA MET A 444 -2.00 -21.81 3.85
C MET A 444 -1.06 -21.39 2.70
N ASP A 445 -0.48 -20.19 2.76
CA ASP A 445 0.51 -19.74 1.77
C ASP A 445 1.78 -20.60 1.79
N SER A 446 2.27 -20.95 2.99
CA SER A 446 3.45 -21.81 3.14
C SER A 446 3.18 -23.23 2.65
N LEU A 447 1.98 -23.76 2.87
CA LEU A 447 1.55 -25.07 2.34
C LEU A 447 1.52 -25.08 0.80
N THR A 448 1.12 -23.98 0.16
CA THR A 448 1.16 -23.89 -1.32
C THR A 448 2.58 -23.97 -1.85
N LYS A 449 3.51 -23.23 -1.23
CA LYS A 449 4.94 -23.25 -1.57
C LYS A 449 5.55 -24.62 -1.31
N LEU A 450 5.22 -25.25 -0.17
CA LEU A 450 5.65 -26.61 0.16
C LEU A 450 5.18 -27.62 -0.89
N SER A 451 3.90 -27.61 -1.26
CA SER A 451 3.38 -28.55 -2.26
C SER A 451 4.15 -28.46 -3.58
N SER A 452 4.41 -27.23 -4.04
CA SER A 452 5.18 -26.98 -5.26
C SER A 452 6.63 -27.43 -5.11
N PHE A 453 7.26 -27.15 -3.97
CA PHE A 453 8.63 -27.58 -3.66
C PHE A 453 8.76 -29.11 -3.67
N VAL A 454 7.83 -29.83 -3.04
CA VAL A 454 7.79 -31.31 -3.04
C VAL A 454 7.64 -31.86 -4.45
N SER A 455 6.72 -31.32 -5.25
CA SER A 455 6.45 -31.80 -6.61
C SER A 455 7.63 -31.66 -7.57
N LYS A 456 8.52 -30.69 -7.31
CA LYS A 456 9.69 -30.38 -8.15
C LYS A 456 10.98 -31.04 -7.70
N THR A 457 11.07 -31.42 -6.44
CA THR A 457 12.29 -31.99 -5.85
C THR A 457 12.33 -33.50 -5.94
N PHE A 458 11.25 -34.19 -5.55
CA PHE A 458 11.22 -35.64 -5.55
C PHE A 458 10.94 -36.20 -6.95
N THR A 459 11.85 -37.03 -7.44
CA THR A 459 11.61 -37.91 -8.58
C THR A 459 10.86 -39.17 -8.16
N ASP A 460 11.05 -39.62 -6.92
CA ASP A 460 10.33 -40.72 -6.31
C ASP A 460 8.90 -40.30 -5.92
N LYS A 461 7.92 -41.06 -6.43
CA LYS A 461 6.50 -40.75 -6.26
C LYS A 461 6.01 -41.07 -4.84
N GLU A 462 6.62 -42.01 -4.12
CA GLU A 462 6.10 -42.44 -2.81
C GLU A 462 6.40 -41.43 -1.71
N SER A 463 7.64 -40.96 -1.63
CA SER A 463 8.04 -39.90 -0.69
C SER A 463 7.28 -38.60 -0.91
N ALA A 464 7.07 -38.20 -2.17
CA ALA A 464 6.24 -37.04 -2.51
C ALA A 464 4.80 -37.20 -2.01
N LYS A 465 4.18 -38.37 -2.26
CA LYS A 465 2.79 -38.64 -1.85
C LYS A 465 2.61 -38.56 -0.33
N ARG A 466 3.57 -39.05 0.46
CA ARG A 466 3.49 -38.99 1.93
C ARG A 466 3.35 -37.57 2.45
N ILE A 467 4.20 -36.66 1.97
CA ILE A 467 4.15 -35.25 2.39
C ILE A 467 2.87 -34.58 1.89
N LEU A 468 2.45 -34.84 0.64
CA LEU A 468 1.23 -34.27 0.08
C LEU A 468 -0.04 -34.72 0.82
N LEU A 469 -0.09 -35.96 1.32
CA LEU A 469 -1.20 -36.43 2.16
C LEU A 469 -1.25 -35.69 3.50
N ASN A 470 -0.09 -35.41 4.12
CA ASN A 470 -0.03 -34.63 5.36
C ASN A 470 -0.52 -33.18 5.16
N ILE A 471 -0.33 -32.60 3.96
CA ILE A 471 -0.84 -31.26 3.63
C ILE A 471 -2.37 -31.22 3.71
N ASN A 472 -3.09 -32.26 3.26
CA ASN A 472 -4.56 -32.31 3.37
C ASN A 472 -5.03 -32.26 4.82
N GLU A 473 -4.39 -33.02 5.70
CA GLU A 473 -4.76 -33.01 7.12
C GLU A 473 -4.54 -31.62 7.73
N GLN A 474 -3.48 -30.91 7.34
CA GLN A 474 -3.27 -29.52 7.78
C GLN A 474 -4.29 -28.53 7.22
N ILE A 475 -4.73 -28.70 5.97
CA ILE A 475 -5.79 -27.85 5.40
C ILE A 475 -7.07 -27.95 6.25
N LYS A 476 -7.40 -29.16 6.72
CA LYS A 476 -8.57 -29.40 7.58
C LYS A 476 -8.40 -28.82 8.98
N THR A 477 -7.22 -28.95 9.60
CA THR A 477 -6.97 -28.39 10.94
C THR A 477 -7.07 -26.87 10.92
N ILE A 478 -6.44 -26.22 9.94
CA ILE A 478 -6.47 -24.77 9.77
C ILE A 478 -7.91 -24.27 9.63
N ASP A 479 -8.74 -24.84 8.74
CA ASP A 479 -10.14 -24.40 8.58
C ASP A 479 -10.97 -24.64 9.86
N ARG A 480 -10.72 -25.72 10.61
CA ARG A 480 -11.40 -25.96 11.90
C ARG A 480 -11.03 -24.91 12.94
N ASP A 481 -9.76 -24.58 13.09
CA ASP A 481 -9.29 -23.58 14.06
C ASP A 481 -9.82 -22.18 13.72
N PHE A 482 -9.94 -21.86 12.43
CA PHE A 482 -10.58 -20.64 11.97
C PHE A 482 -12.08 -20.59 12.30
N ASN A 483 -12.80 -21.72 12.19
CA ASN A 483 -14.23 -21.79 12.49
C ASN A 483 -14.53 -21.86 14.00
N ALA A 484 -13.61 -22.38 14.82
CA ALA A 484 -13.75 -22.49 16.27
C ALA A 484 -13.56 -21.16 17.01
N GLN A 485 -12.80 -20.21 16.46
CA GLN A 485 -12.62 -18.85 17.01
C GLN A 485 -13.83 -17.94 16.73
N GLY A 486 -15.05 -18.43 17.00
CA GLY A 486 -16.35 -17.81 16.73
C GLY A 486 -16.73 -16.61 17.62
N ASP A 487 -15.76 -15.80 18.05
CA ASP A 487 -16.06 -14.58 18.81
C ASP A 487 -16.32 -13.38 17.89
N SER A 488 -17.32 -12.59 18.25
CA SER A 488 -17.86 -11.42 17.52
C SER A 488 -16.87 -10.29 17.24
N SER A 489 -15.61 -10.39 17.69
CA SER A 489 -14.50 -9.52 17.29
C SER A 489 -13.81 -9.96 15.97
N VAL A 490 -14.22 -11.11 15.41
CA VAL A 490 -13.56 -11.83 14.31
C VAL A 490 -14.28 -11.67 12.95
N GLU A 491 -15.24 -10.75 12.81
CA GLU A 491 -15.56 -10.19 11.48
C GLU A 491 -14.30 -9.56 10.83
N PHE A 492 -13.30 -9.21 11.63
CA PHE A 492 -12.04 -8.62 11.20
C PHE A 492 -11.00 -9.63 10.66
N LYS A 493 -10.99 -10.91 11.11
CA LYS A 493 -10.11 -11.93 10.47
C LYS A 493 -10.72 -12.52 9.21
N ARG A 494 -12.05 -12.55 9.06
CA ARG A 494 -12.72 -12.92 7.79
C ARG A 494 -12.29 -12.05 6.61
N ASN A 495 -11.80 -10.83 6.86
CA ASN A 495 -11.34 -9.88 5.85
C ASN A 495 -9.84 -9.95 5.53
N LYS A 496 -9.04 -10.71 6.30
CA LYS A 496 -7.83 -11.34 5.75
C LYS A 496 -8.29 -12.72 5.28
N SER A 497 -9.07 -12.77 4.20
CA SER A 497 -9.06 -13.97 3.37
C SER A 497 -7.59 -14.23 3.08
N ASP A 498 -7.03 -15.35 3.52
CA ASP A 498 -5.65 -15.68 3.18
C ASP A 498 -5.59 -15.70 1.64
N ILE A 499 -5.03 -14.64 1.07
CA ILE A 499 -4.81 -14.52 -0.36
C ILE A 499 -3.57 -15.38 -0.60
N TYR A 500 -3.83 -16.65 -0.89
CA TYR A 500 -2.82 -17.61 -1.32
C TYR A 500 -3.22 -18.17 -2.69
N ASP A 501 -2.27 -18.78 -3.38
CA ASP A 501 -2.50 -19.37 -4.71
C ASP A 501 -3.25 -20.71 -4.59
N VAL A 502 -4.57 -20.61 -4.36
CA VAL A 502 -5.49 -21.75 -4.30
C VAL A 502 -5.43 -22.60 -5.58
N PRO A 503 -5.45 -22.01 -6.80
CA PRO A 503 -5.33 -22.76 -8.04
C PRO A 503 -4.08 -23.64 -8.08
N LYS A 504 -2.94 -23.12 -7.64
CA LYS A 504 -1.68 -23.87 -7.64
C LYS A 504 -1.70 -25.05 -6.67
N LEU A 505 -2.23 -24.86 -5.47
CA LEU A 505 -2.33 -25.94 -4.49
C LEU A 505 -3.23 -27.07 -4.99
N ILE A 506 -4.40 -26.74 -5.57
CA ILE A 506 -5.31 -27.73 -6.17
C ILE A 506 -4.62 -28.44 -7.35
N GLU A 507 -3.91 -27.71 -8.21
CA GLU A 507 -3.16 -28.27 -9.34
C GLU A 507 -2.15 -29.32 -8.85
N VAL A 508 -1.30 -28.99 -7.90
CA VAL A 508 -0.25 -29.91 -7.42
C VAL A 508 -0.85 -31.15 -6.74
N LEU A 509 -1.84 -30.99 -5.86
CA LEU A 509 -2.50 -32.12 -5.21
C LEU A 509 -3.24 -33.02 -6.23
N SER A 510 -3.87 -32.41 -7.25
CA SER A 510 -4.53 -33.15 -8.33
C SER A 510 -3.56 -33.94 -9.20
N LEU A 511 -2.37 -33.38 -9.48
CA LEU A 511 -1.37 -34.02 -10.34
C LEU A 511 -0.83 -35.32 -9.73
N HIS A 512 -0.75 -35.39 -8.40
CA HIS A 512 -0.31 -36.57 -7.67
C HIS A 512 -1.45 -37.50 -7.23
N ASN A 513 -2.71 -37.17 -7.55
CA ASN A 513 -3.92 -37.86 -7.07
C ASN A 513 -3.98 -37.99 -5.54
N CYS A 514 -3.51 -36.95 -4.84
CA CYS A 514 -3.41 -36.92 -3.38
C CYS A 514 -4.43 -35.96 -2.77
N ILE A 515 -5.55 -35.65 -3.42
CA ILE A 515 -6.58 -34.78 -2.84
C ILE A 515 -7.74 -35.62 -2.30
N ASP A 516 -8.17 -35.35 -1.08
CA ASP A 516 -9.33 -35.99 -0.46
C ASP A 516 -10.57 -35.09 -0.55
N GLU A 517 -11.75 -35.68 -0.39
CA GLU A 517 -13.03 -34.97 -0.54
C GLU A 517 -13.19 -33.81 0.46
N GLY A 518 -12.71 -34.00 1.70
CA GLY A 518 -12.78 -32.97 2.74
C GLY A 518 -11.97 -31.73 2.38
N SER A 519 -10.70 -31.92 1.99
CA SER A 519 -9.83 -30.80 1.59
C SER A 519 -10.27 -30.18 0.27
N LEU A 520 -10.80 -30.97 -0.68
CA LEU A 520 -11.35 -30.44 -1.93
C LEU A 520 -12.48 -29.44 -1.65
N ASN A 521 -13.45 -29.79 -0.81
CA ASN A 521 -14.57 -28.91 -0.49
C ASN A 521 -14.11 -27.60 0.17
N ILE A 522 -13.12 -27.68 1.07
CA ILE A 522 -12.50 -26.51 1.70
C ILE A 522 -11.82 -25.64 0.63
N LEU A 523 -10.95 -26.22 -0.20
CA LEU A 523 -10.24 -25.50 -1.26
C LEU A 523 -11.19 -24.89 -2.30
N CYS A 524 -12.29 -25.57 -2.66
CA CYS A 524 -13.32 -25.03 -3.56
C CYS A 524 -14.03 -23.81 -2.94
N LYS A 525 -14.29 -23.82 -1.63
CA LYS A 525 -14.83 -22.67 -0.89
C LYS A 525 -13.83 -21.50 -0.86
N HIS A 526 -12.54 -21.76 -0.58
CA HIS A 526 -11.50 -20.72 -0.63
C HIS A 526 -11.33 -20.16 -2.04
N ALA A 527 -11.30 -21.03 -3.06
CA ALA A 527 -11.26 -20.61 -4.46
C ALA A 527 -12.45 -19.71 -4.77
N HIS A 528 -13.68 -20.07 -4.35
CA HIS A 528 -14.87 -19.26 -4.59
C HIS A 528 -14.77 -17.85 -4.00
N ASN A 529 -14.22 -17.72 -2.80
CA ASN A 529 -14.00 -16.42 -2.14
C ASN A 529 -12.93 -15.58 -2.87
N ASN A 530 -11.92 -16.25 -3.43
CA ASN A 530 -10.75 -15.61 -4.05
C ASN A 530 -10.88 -15.41 -5.58
N ILE A 531 -11.96 -15.88 -6.24
CA ILE A 531 -12.14 -15.81 -7.72
C ILE A 531 -11.91 -14.39 -8.28
N LYS A 532 -12.27 -13.35 -7.52
CA LYS A 532 -12.13 -11.95 -7.97
C LYS A 532 -10.68 -11.55 -8.26
N TYR A 533 -9.70 -12.26 -7.69
CA TYR A 533 -8.29 -11.99 -7.83
C TYR A 533 -7.58 -12.90 -8.84
N PHE A 534 -8.31 -13.82 -9.49
CA PHE A 534 -7.70 -14.77 -10.42
C PHE A 534 -7.30 -14.07 -11.72
N GLU A 535 -6.11 -14.41 -12.20
CA GLU A 535 -5.66 -14.07 -13.54
C GLU A 535 -6.09 -15.15 -14.55
N PRO A 536 -6.08 -14.88 -15.88
CA PRO A 536 -6.41 -15.89 -16.89
C PRO A 536 -5.65 -17.22 -16.75
N CYS A 537 -4.39 -17.16 -16.30
CA CYS A 537 -3.57 -18.35 -16.08
C CYS A 537 -4.09 -19.21 -14.90
N ASP A 538 -4.65 -18.58 -13.87
CA ASP A 538 -5.22 -19.24 -12.70
C ASP A 538 -6.51 -19.98 -13.05
N PHE A 539 -7.35 -19.37 -13.90
CA PHE A 539 -8.54 -20.02 -14.45
C PHE A 539 -8.18 -21.28 -15.26
N ASN A 540 -7.09 -21.23 -16.04
CA ASN A 540 -6.62 -22.40 -16.79
C ASN A 540 -6.11 -23.49 -15.86
N ARG A 541 -5.29 -23.13 -14.85
CA ARG A 541 -4.78 -24.07 -13.85
C ARG A 541 -5.90 -24.79 -13.11
N ILE A 542 -6.87 -24.04 -12.57
CA ILE A 542 -7.95 -24.63 -11.77
C ILE A 542 -8.91 -25.47 -12.62
N ALA A 543 -9.22 -25.05 -13.85
CA ALA A 543 -10.07 -25.84 -14.76
C ALA A 543 -9.43 -27.19 -15.10
N ARG A 544 -8.12 -27.20 -15.43
CA ARG A 544 -7.36 -28.42 -15.69
C ARG A 544 -7.26 -29.31 -14.45
N ALA A 545 -7.02 -28.72 -13.29
CA ALA A 545 -6.93 -29.46 -12.03
C ALA A 545 -8.27 -30.14 -11.67
N LEU A 546 -9.40 -29.42 -11.77
CA LEU A 546 -10.73 -29.97 -11.53
C LEU A 546 -11.11 -31.07 -12.53
N ASN A 547 -10.71 -30.94 -13.80
CA ASN A 547 -10.89 -31.99 -14.80
C ASN A 547 -10.12 -33.26 -14.44
N ASN A 548 -8.87 -33.13 -14.00
CA ASN A 548 -8.07 -34.27 -13.54
C ASN A 548 -8.67 -34.93 -12.29
N ILE A 549 -9.16 -34.14 -11.33
CA ILE A 549 -9.82 -34.66 -10.12
C ILE A 549 -11.08 -35.44 -10.49
N LYS A 550 -11.90 -34.91 -11.40
CA LYS A 550 -13.09 -35.62 -11.87
C LYS A 550 -12.73 -36.93 -12.59
N LYS A 551 -11.72 -36.92 -13.47
CA LYS A 551 -11.30 -38.11 -14.22
C LYS A 551 -10.69 -39.20 -13.33
N ASN A 552 -9.84 -38.83 -12.38
CA ASN A 552 -9.04 -39.80 -11.62
C ASN A 552 -9.67 -40.19 -10.27
N LEU A 553 -10.41 -39.28 -9.63
CA LEU A 553 -10.95 -39.46 -8.28
C LEU A 553 -12.47 -39.41 -8.23
N ASN A 554 -13.14 -39.06 -9.34
CA ASN A 554 -14.59 -38.89 -9.45
C ASN A 554 -15.20 -37.93 -8.41
N LEU A 555 -14.42 -36.95 -7.94
CA LEU A 555 -14.87 -35.89 -7.03
C LEU A 555 -15.21 -34.63 -7.84
N CYS A 556 -16.27 -33.93 -7.46
CA CYS A 556 -16.71 -32.74 -8.19
C CYS A 556 -17.55 -31.80 -7.29
N ASP A 557 -17.21 -30.51 -7.27
CA ASP A 557 -18.07 -29.46 -6.69
C ASP A 557 -18.65 -28.60 -7.82
N GLU A 558 -19.95 -28.76 -8.05
CA GLU A 558 -20.66 -28.03 -9.11
C GLU A 558 -20.68 -26.51 -8.88
N LYS A 559 -20.62 -26.03 -7.63
CA LYS A 559 -20.74 -24.59 -7.33
C LYS A 559 -19.54 -23.83 -7.85
N ILE A 560 -18.33 -24.34 -7.58
CA ILE A 560 -17.09 -23.70 -8.04
C ILE A 560 -16.96 -23.76 -9.56
N ILE A 561 -17.37 -24.86 -10.20
CA ILE A 561 -17.33 -25.02 -11.66
C ILE A 561 -18.23 -23.98 -12.33
N ASN A 562 -19.46 -23.82 -11.84
CA ASN A 562 -20.39 -22.80 -12.34
C ASN A 562 -19.91 -21.37 -12.03
N ALA A 563 -19.22 -21.15 -10.90
CA ALA A 563 -18.65 -19.85 -10.58
C ALA A 563 -17.48 -19.50 -11.51
N ILE A 564 -16.56 -20.44 -11.74
CA ILE A 564 -15.45 -20.30 -12.68
C ILE A 564 -15.97 -20.01 -14.09
N SER A 565 -16.93 -20.80 -14.58
CA SER A 565 -17.46 -20.63 -15.94
C SER A 565 -18.08 -19.25 -16.16
N ARG A 566 -18.89 -18.77 -15.21
CA ARG A 566 -19.45 -17.40 -15.26
C ARG A 566 -18.36 -16.33 -15.29
N HIS A 567 -17.28 -16.51 -14.53
CA HIS A 567 -16.19 -15.55 -14.48
C HIS A 567 -15.34 -15.57 -15.75
N VAL A 568 -15.03 -16.74 -16.30
CA VAL A 568 -14.34 -16.89 -17.60
C VAL A 568 -15.13 -16.23 -18.73
N ILE A 569 -16.46 -16.39 -18.76
CA ILE A 569 -17.32 -15.72 -19.75
C ILE A 569 -17.28 -14.20 -19.57
N LYS A 570 -17.40 -13.70 -18.34
CA LYS A 570 -17.37 -12.26 -18.05
C LYS A 570 -16.04 -11.60 -18.36
N GLN A 571 -14.95 -12.36 -18.28
CA GLN A 571 -13.57 -11.86 -18.45
C GLN A 571 -12.93 -12.34 -19.75
N HIS A 572 -13.72 -12.79 -20.76
CA HIS A 572 -13.18 -13.37 -21.99
C HIS A 572 -12.16 -12.46 -22.70
N ASP A 573 -12.32 -11.13 -22.57
CA ASP A 573 -11.47 -10.12 -23.22
C ASP A 573 -10.04 -10.11 -22.66
N LEU A 574 -9.85 -10.64 -21.46
CA LEU A 574 -8.55 -10.68 -20.79
C LEU A 574 -7.74 -11.93 -21.15
N PHE A 575 -8.37 -12.95 -21.75
CA PHE A 575 -7.70 -14.20 -22.06
C PHE A 575 -6.98 -14.12 -23.40
N ASN A 576 -5.82 -14.78 -23.46
CA ASN A 576 -5.29 -15.21 -24.75
C ASN A 576 -6.20 -16.29 -25.35
N VAL A 577 -6.33 -16.32 -26.69
CA VAL A 577 -7.22 -17.24 -27.41
C VAL A 577 -6.94 -18.71 -27.06
N ILE A 578 -5.66 -19.08 -26.94
CA ILE A 578 -5.23 -20.45 -26.60
C ILE A 578 -5.65 -20.79 -25.16
N ASP A 579 -5.37 -19.90 -24.21
CA ASP A 579 -5.71 -20.12 -22.80
C ASP A 579 -7.23 -20.21 -22.63
N TYR A 580 -7.97 -19.33 -23.30
CA TYR A 580 -9.43 -19.37 -23.31
C TYR A 580 -9.95 -20.72 -23.83
N HIS A 581 -9.48 -21.17 -24.99
CA HIS A 581 -9.88 -22.45 -25.56
C HIS A 581 -9.55 -23.63 -24.65
N GLN A 582 -8.35 -23.68 -24.06
CA GLN A 582 -7.95 -24.72 -23.12
C GLN A 582 -8.81 -24.73 -21.85
N THR A 583 -9.11 -23.56 -21.30
CA THR A 583 -9.99 -23.44 -20.12
C THR A 583 -11.39 -23.96 -20.42
N VAL A 584 -11.98 -23.54 -21.53
CA VAL A 584 -13.33 -23.93 -21.95
C VAL A 584 -13.40 -25.42 -22.21
N ASN A 585 -12.44 -25.98 -22.95
CA ASN A 585 -12.39 -27.43 -23.20
C ASN A 585 -12.27 -28.24 -21.90
N SER A 586 -11.43 -27.77 -20.96
CA SER A 586 -11.29 -28.42 -19.66
C SER A 586 -12.59 -28.38 -18.87
N LEU A 587 -13.32 -27.26 -18.90
CA LEU A 587 -14.62 -27.10 -18.23
C LEU A 587 -15.74 -27.92 -18.89
N LEU A 588 -15.76 -28.01 -20.22
CA LEU A 588 -16.75 -28.80 -20.96
C LEU A 588 -16.57 -30.31 -20.70
N GLN A 589 -15.33 -30.79 -20.65
CA GLN A 589 -15.02 -32.18 -20.31
C GLN A 589 -15.48 -32.56 -18.90
N ILE A 590 -15.62 -31.59 -17.99
CA ILE A 590 -16.14 -31.84 -16.65
C ILE A 590 -17.65 -32.11 -16.68
N GLY A 591 -18.43 -31.60 -17.65
CA GLY A 591 -19.81 -32.05 -17.90
C GLY A 591 -20.85 -31.85 -16.78
N THR A 592 -20.58 -31.05 -15.73
CA THR A 592 -21.50 -30.78 -14.59
C THR A 592 -22.03 -29.33 -14.56
N MET A 593 -21.95 -28.63 -15.69
CA MET A 593 -22.41 -27.25 -15.81
C MET A 593 -23.93 -27.20 -15.88
N LYS A 594 -24.58 -26.62 -14.87
CA LYS A 594 -26.05 -26.55 -14.77
C LYS A 594 -26.67 -25.46 -15.64
N ASP A 595 -25.93 -24.37 -15.80
CA ASP A 595 -26.31 -23.29 -16.70
C ASP A 595 -25.64 -23.56 -18.04
N ILE A 596 -26.43 -23.88 -19.08
CA ILE A 596 -25.97 -23.86 -20.47
C ILE A 596 -25.75 -22.38 -20.82
N TYR A 597 -24.66 -21.79 -20.33
CA TYR A 597 -24.10 -20.64 -20.99
C TYR A 597 -23.62 -21.17 -22.33
N LYS A 598 -24.23 -20.71 -23.43
CA LYS A 598 -23.65 -20.92 -24.74
C LYS A 598 -22.31 -20.17 -24.74
N ILE A 599 -21.24 -20.88 -24.38
CA ILE A 599 -19.87 -20.44 -24.59
C ILE A 599 -19.69 -20.53 -26.09
N TYR A 600 -20.14 -19.50 -26.80
CA TYR A 600 -19.78 -19.33 -28.18
C TYR A 600 -18.29 -19.01 -28.17
N LEU A 601 -17.46 -19.88 -28.74
CA LEU A 601 -16.21 -19.40 -29.31
C LEU A 601 -16.61 -18.34 -30.31
N VAL A 602 -16.53 -17.08 -29.92
CA VAL A 602 -16.85 -16.00 -30.83
C VAL A 602 -15.88 -16.13 -31.99
N LYS A 603 -16.42 -16.24 -33.20
CA LYS A 603 -15.74 -16.40 -34.49
C LYS A 603 -14.74 -15.28 -34.83
N HIS A 604 -14.42 -14.38 -33.89
CA HIS A 604 -13.56 -13.21 -34.08
C HIS A 604 -12.06 -13.51 -34.12
N HIS A 605 -11.64 -14.76 -33.94
CA HIS A 605 -10.22 -15.14 -34.03
C HIS A 605 -9.90 -16.23 -35.07
N ASN A 606 -10.87 -16.62 -35.90
CA ASN A 606 -10.64 -17.59 -36.98
C ASN A 606 -9.73 -17.05 -38.11
N ASN A 607 -9.41 -15.76 -38.11
CA ASN A 607 -8.61 -15.11 -39.15
C ASN A 607 -7.28 -14.53 -38.64
N ILE A 608 -6.71 -15.06 -37.55
CA ILE A 608 -5.30 -14.81 -37.26
C ILE A 608 -4.54 -16.07 -37.71
N PRO A 609 -3.82 -16.03 -38.85
CA PRO A 609 -2.94 -17.13 -39.23
C PRO A 609 -1.83 -17.20 -38.19
N PHE A 610 -1.96 -18.12 -37.25
CA PHE A 610 -0.91 -18.38 -36.26
C PHE A 610 -0.16 -19.63 -36.68
N TYR A 611 1.15 -19.50 -36.91
CA TYR A 611 2.03 -20.57 -37.35
C TYR A 611 1.84 -21.84 -36.49
N GLY A 612 1.37 -22.92 -37.11
CA GLY A 612 1.47 -24.28 -36.58
C GLY A 612 0.19 -24.96 -36.06
N PHE A 613 -0.97 -24.31 -36.07
CA PHE A 613 -2.24 -24.98 -35.69
C PHE A 613 -3.29 -24.87 -36.81
N ASN A 614 -3.59 -25.99 -37.45
CA ASN A 614 -4.76 -26.13 -38.31
C ASN A 614 -5.99 -26.14 -37.41
N GLU A 615 -6.82 -25.09 -37.46
CA GLU A 615 -8.16 -24.96 -36.86
C GLU A 615 -8.35 -25.50 -35.42
N LEU A 616 -8.53 -24.61 -34.44
CA LEU A 616 -8.93 -25.01 -33.08
C LEU A 616 -10.39 -25.51 -33.08
N THR A 617 -10.58 -26.82 -33.17
CA THR A 617 -11.89 -27.47 -33.06
C THR A 617 -12.16 -27.90 -31.61
N ILE A 618 -13.34 -27.53 -31.07
CA ILE A 618 -13.82 -28.10 -29.80
C ILE A 618 -14.36 -29.50 -30.10
N ASN A 619 -13.72 -30.53 -29.56
CA ASN A 619 -14.20 -31.91 -29.63
C ASN A 619 -15.29 -32.16 -28.58
N PHE A 620 -16.43 -31.47 -28.71
CA PHE A 620 -17.60 -31.71 -27.87
C PHE A 620 -18.84 -31.71 -28.76
N GLU A 621 -19.50 -32.86 -28.86
CA GLU A 621 -20.84 -32.94 -29.44
C GLU A 621 -21.77 -32.15 -28.52
N ILE A 622 -22.20 -30.97 -28.98
CA ILE A 622 -23.26 -30.22 -28.30
C ILE A 622 -24.46 -31.17 -28.23
N PRO A 623 -24.97 -31.52 -27.03
CA PRO A 623 -26.13 -32.38 -26.94
C PRO A 623 -27.26 -31.73 -27.76
N ASN A 624 -27.77 -32.47 -28.75
CA ASN A 624 -28.89 -32.04 -29.57
C ASN A 624 -30.00 -31.52 -28.66
N GLU A 625 -30.43 -30.28 -28.92
CA GLU A 625 -31.41 -29.55 -28.12
C GLU A 625 -32.59 -30.46 -27.73
N SER A 626 -32.66 -30.86 -26.46
CA SER A 626 -33.89 -31.41 -25.92
C SER A 626 -34.87 -30.25 -25.71
N GLN A 627 -36.03 -30.42 -26.35
CA GLN A 627 -37.24 -29.61 -26.36
C GLN A 627 -37.25 -28.33 -25.48
N LYS A 628 -37.51 -27.20 -26.14
CA LYS A 628 -37.87 -25.90 -25.57
C LYS A 628 -38.67 -26.07 -24.26
N PRO A 629 -38.22 -25.52 -23.11
CA PRO A 629 -39.08 -25.46 -21.95
C PRO A 629 -40.30 -24.60 -22.28
N ILE A 630 -41.49 -25.18 -22.13
CA ILE A 630 -42.79 -24.52 -22.23
C ILE A 630 -42.97 -23.63 -21.00
N TYR A 631 -42.15 -22.60 -20.85
CA TYR A 631 -42.40 -21.49 -19.93
C TYR A 631 -41.85 -20.20 -20.55
N ARG A 632 -42.73 -19.54 -21.31
CA ARG A 632 -42.57 -18.14 -21.73
C ARG A 632 -42.57 -17.25 -20.48
N TYR A 633 -41.41 -16.96 -19.91
CA TYR A 633 -41.27 -15.80 -19.04
C TYR A 633 -41.20 -14.54 -19.93
N LYS A 634 -42.25 -13.71 -19.86
CA LYS A 634 -42.27 -12.35 -20.40
C LYS A 634 -41.11 -11.55 -19.78
N ASN A 635 -40.48 -10.70 -20.59
CA ASN A 635 -39.50 -9.68 -20.19
C ASN A 635 -39.79 -9.10 -18.79
N GLY A 636 -38.91 -9.38 -17.84
CA GLY A 636 -39.03 -8.93 -16.46
C GLY A 636 -38.73 -7.43 -16.32
N THR A 637 -39.77 -6.64 -16.13
CA THR A 637 -39.66 -5.34 -15.46
C THR A 637 -39.77 -5.55 -13.95
N ILE A 638 -38.72 -5.23 -13.19
CA ILE A 638 -38.80 -5.14 -11.73
C ILE A 638 -39.09 -3.68 -11.36
N PHE A 639 -40.13 -3.47 -10.56
CA PHE A 639 -40.49 -2.15 -10.03
C PHE A 639 -39.68 -1.83 -8.78
N PHE A 640 -38.88 -0.76 -8.83
CA PHE A 640 -38.46 -0.05 -7.63
C PHE A 640 -39.14 1.32 -7.59
N SER A 641 -39.76 1.62 -6.45
CA SER A 641 -40.41 2.87 -6.06
C SER A 641 -40.09 4.11 -6.92
N ASN A 642 -41.08 4.53 -7.72
CA ASN A 642 -41.39 5.89 -8.17
C ASN A 642 -40.32 6.78 -8.84
N LYS A 643 -39.22 6.27 -9.42
CA LYS A 643 -38.42 7.05 -10.38
C LYS A 643 -37.95 6.21 -11.58
N LYS A 644 -38.42 6.58 -12.78
CA LYS A 644 -37.97 6.04 -14.07
C LYS A 644 -36.51 6.42 -14.31
N ILE A 645 -35.58 5.48 -14.17
CA ILE A 645 -34.25 5.56 -14.78
C ILE A 645 -34.15 4.40 -15.76
N LYS A 646 -34.20 4.71 -17.06
CA LYS A 646 -33.86 3.76 -18.11
C LYS A 646 -32.34 3.76 -18.24
N GLN A 647 -31.68 2.69 -17.82
CA GLN A 647 -30.29 2.47 -18.17
C GLN A 647 -30.25 1.31 -19.16
N GLN A 648 -29.90 1.60 -20.41
CA GLN A 648 -29.49 0.57 -21.35
C GLN A 648 -28.14 0.05 -20.87
N TYR A 649 -28.09 -1.21 -20.44
CA TYR A 649 -26.83 -1.95 -20.44
C TYR A 649 -26.43 -2.22 -21.90
N PRO A 650 -25.15 -2.17 -22.26
CA PRO A 650 -24.71 -2.46 -23.61
C PRO A 650 -24.77 -3.99 -23.79
N LEU A 651 -25.95 -4.49 -24.15
CA LEU A 651 -26.02 -5.73 -24.90
C LEU A 651 -25.77 -5.33 -26.34
N TYR A 652 -24.65 -5.82 -26.86
CA TYR A 652 -24.28 -5.80 -28.26
C TYR A 652 -25.52 -5.86 -29.15
N LYS A 653 -25.61 -4.94 -30.11
CA LYS A 653 -26.49 -5.11 -31.27
C LYS A 653 -26.22 -6.51 -31.82
N SER A 654 -27.26 -7.33 -31.87
CA SER A 654 -27.31 -8.47 -32.75
C SER A 654 -26.94 -7.98 -34.14
N ILE A 655 -25.82 -8.46 -34.68
CA ILE A 655 -25.52 -8.35 -36.10
C ILE A 655 -26.38 -9.42 -36.76
N ASP A 656 -27.63 -9.04 -37.03
CA ASP A 656 -28.43 -9.57 -38.13
C ASP A 656 -28.88 -8.32 -38.91
N ASP A 657 -27.98 -7.89 -39.80
CA ASP A 657 -28.25 -7.26 -41.11
C ASP A 657 -27.00 -7.46 -41.98
#